data_AF-A0A7X7N9P9-F1
#
_entry.id   AF-A0A7X7N9P9-F1
#
_cell.length_a   1.000
_cell.length_b   1.000
_cell.length_c   1.000
_cell.angle_alpha   90.00
_cell.angle_beta   90.00
_cell.angle_gamma   90.00
#
_symmetry.space_group_name_H-M   'P 1'
#
loop_
_entity.id
_entity.type
_entity.pdbx_description
1 polymer ?
#
loop_
_entity_poly.entity_id
_entity_poly.type
_entity_poly.pdbx_seq_one_letter_code
_entity_poly.pdbx_strand_id
1 'polypeptide(L)'
;MPQSLRTRSALALAATMLLAVVLTSCRTADLPPGFSRVGGVLQSQTSYAASPEAIYSLMTWYEEANAETNPPKVWIETVAETKDKARKSLHTQWKLALLKAADPILKEDIEKVVDINPKACQNRTDWEALDSAFRKAKAILHTEHLITVPIEQCENDAFWNKKTKYGKTDFVVWAQNRKLAIPDQKGLDKTELIKKIGMLQEEINLKKSIQDNIQKARKLNQEKNPIDALQLLHKTYTELPENPLQLIEDQDTIKQLQDDYKKQPRECISQVIGDIETKFQEILDKIQANNLKTQLSSIEKIASENLIRWQNDQRFEKALEEEQQRIRDIIKKLQEFRAKLQAKDINAYAQKEEFWQLITQTTAMINEIKSKKDTDFAIYFLTAINDLQETTFAQALAQNIKKQITDIIPQAAGKILDTAKKASDISQKHAYAYALCKLVRAIGDLAGDTTQNGDAHQLLVEAKKLEDNLRKLIEEKYLAQTISIKDMEAATPGLGLTYTRDVANALNVLIKSFNLDKFITIAEPGTPLSPWGYVLYNGVVAEYDGNATTERHAFRSIQRYGDIKRVVNPAYEKDNKQPKDRFDQEVIEQLIHVKEIERQAHIRVFMNIRGPGFTTLVDVNEFYPKKFVVEESHPFNDVKIVSYIEEYNIDKLKPRDPLPTLKQDRIWTPGEMLDWARKDSLAVFSLKLLYHINQFPLYLATRANTLAQNGDLNAATEQWALCNVLCENLNFEGDPATLLKADTPPVATSYETTINALRKQRTELAELKRNVLNTLLAKTDELLKSSQDAETKE
;
A
#
# COMPACT_ATOMS: atom_id res chain seq x y z
N MET A 1 -61.04 117.96 -44.52
CA MET A 1 -60.71 116.93 -45.54
C MET A 1 -59.22 116.67 -45.64
N PRO A 2 -58.70 116.49 -44.46
CA PRO A 2 -57.86 115.39 -44.11
C PRO A 2 -58.49 114.81 -42.85
N GLN A 3 -57.72 114.08 -42.05
CA GLN A 3 -57.78 114.35 -40.61
C GLN A 3 -59.06 113.91 -39.93
N SER A 4 -59.27 112.61 -39.71
CA SER A 4 -58.28 111.56 -39.41
C SER A 4 -57.62 111.71 -38.05
N LEU A 5 -57.51 110.54 -37.40
CA LEU A 5 -56.30 110.11 -36.70
C LEU A 5 -55.91 110.96 -35.49
N ARG A 6 -56.41 110.62 -34.27
CA ARG A 6 -55.54 110.62 -33.06
C ARG A 6 -56.09 110.02 -31.76
N THR A 7 -57.33 109.51 -31.69
CA THR A 7 -57.79 108.69 -30.53
C THR A 7 -58.29 107.29 -30.92
N ARG A 8 -58.16 106.91 -32.20
CA ARG A 8 -58.52 105.59 -32.76
C ARG A 8 -57.53 104.46 -32.44
N SER A 9 -56.38 104.73 -31.81
CA SER A 9 -55.36 103.72 -31.50
C SER A 9 -55.41 103.23 -30.04
N ALA A 10 -55.67 104.10 -29.05
CA ALA A 10 -55.78 103.69 -27.64
C ALA A 10 -57.12 102.98 -27.34
N LEU A 11 -58.20 103.42 -28.00
CA LEU A 11 -59.54 102.84 -27.94
C LEU A 11 -59.67 101.55 -28.79
N ALA A 12 -58.75 101.30 -29.73
CA ALA A 12 -58.64 100.01 -30.39
C ALA A 12 -57.85 99.02 -29.53
N LEU A 13 -56.69 99.42 -28.97
CA LEU A 13 -55.81 98.54 -28.19
C LEU A 13 -56.40 98.11 -26.84
N ALA A 14 -57.00 99.03 -26.08
CA ALA A 14 -57.63 98.69 -24.80
C ALA A 14 -58.92 97.90 -25.01
N ALA A 15 -59.70 98.17 -26.06
CA ALA A 15 -60.87 97.37 -26.40
C ALA A 15 -60.49 96.00 -26.96
N THR A 16 -59.40 95.85 -27.73
CA THR A 16 -58.88 94.54 -28.14
C THR A 16 -58.17 93.81 -27.01
N MET A 17 -57.57 94.48 -26.03
CA MET A 17 -57.06 93.81 -24.82
C MET A 17 -58.19 93.40 -23.88
N LEU A 18 -59.27 94.18 -23.75
CA LEU A 18 -60.45 93.76 -23.00
C LEU A 18 -61.24 92.68 -23.75
N LEU A 19 -61.37 92.75 -25.08
CA LEU A 19 -61.94 91.66 -25.89
C LEU A 19 -61.03 90.43 -25.89
N ALA A 20 -59.70 90.58 -25.97
CA ALA A 20 -58.78 89.44 -25.93
C ALA A 20 -58.77 88.82 -24.53
N VAL A 21 -58.75 89.59 -23.45
CA VAL A 21 -58.81 89.06 -22.07
C VAL A 21 -60.17 88.45 -21.77
N VAL A 22 -61.30 89.02 -22.24
CA VAL A 22 -62.65 88.44 -22.07
C VAL A 22 -62.90 87.25 -23.01
N LEU A 23 -62.33 87.23 -24.22
CA LEU A 23 -62.40 86.09 -25.15
C LEU A 23 -61.42 84.97 -24.80
N THR A 24 -60.30 85.25 -24.12
CA THR A 24 -59.42 84.21 -23.56
C THR A 24 -59.89 83.72 -22.18
N SER A 25 -60.66 84.51 -21.42
CA SER A 25 -61.26 84.09 -20.14
C SER A 25 -62.68 83.50 -20.27
N CYS A 26 -63.21 83.37 -21.49
CA CYS A 26 -64.41 82.60 -21.80
C CYS A 26 -64.15 81.47 -22.81
N ARG A 27 -63.00 80.79 -22.72
CA ARG A 27 -62.91 79.40 -23.16
C ARG A 27 -63.59 78.53 -22.11
N THR A 28 -64.89 78.34 -22.29
CA THR A 28 -65.60 77.29 -21.57
C THR A 28 -64.99 75.97 -21.97
N ALA A 29 -64.42 75.23 -21.02
CA ALA A 29 -63.91 73.89 -21.28
C ALA A 29 -64.99 73.07 -22.00
N ASP A 30 -64.62 72.49 -23.14
CA ASP A 30 -65.52 71.63 -23.90
C ASP A 30 -65.86 70.40 -23.07
N LEU A 31 -67.09 69.90 -23.21
CA LEU A 31 -67.49 68.69 -22.50
C LEU A 31 -66.61 67.51 -22.96
N PRO A 32 -66.19 66.62 -22.05
CA PRO A 32 -65.43 65.44 -22.44
C PRO A 32 -66.20 64.60 -23.48
N PRO A 33 -65.51 63.99 -24.47
CA PRO A 33 -66.14 63.13 -25.45
C PRO A 33 -66.93 61.99 -24.79
N GLY A 34 -68.17 61.77 -25.20
CA GLY A 34 -69.07 60.76 -24.66
C GLY A 34 -69.84 61.20 -23.41
N PHE A 35 -69.74 62.47 -23.00
CA PHE A 35 -70.45 62.99 -21.82
C PHE A 35 -71.47 64.08 -22.17
N SER A 36 -72.53 64.14 -21.38
CA SER A 36 -73.56 65.20 -21.44
C SER A 36 -73.81 65.80 -20.07
N ARG A 37 -74.43 66.99 -20.04
CA ARG A 37 -74.93 67.60 -18.80
C ARG A 37 -76.39 67.24 -18.61
N VAL A 38 -76.69 66.54 -17.52
CA VAL A 38 -78.07 66.30 -17.06
C VAL A 38 -78.18 66.87 -15.65
N GLY A 39 -79.04 67.88 -15.46
CA GLY A 39 -79.24 68.52 -14.15
C GLY A 39 -77.98 69.17 -13.52
N GLY A 40 -77.00 69.56 -14.33
CA GLY A 40 -75.74 70.17 -13.86
C GLY A 40 -74.63 69.18 -13.51
N VAL A 41 -74.92 67.87 -13.47
CA VAL A 41 -73.94 66.79 -13.26
C VAL A 41 -73.46 66.25 -14.60
N LEU A 42 -72.18 65.92 -14.69
CA LEU A 42 -71.60 65.28 -15.86
C LEU A 42 -72.00 63.80 -15.86
N GLN A 43 -72.81 63.38 -16.84
CA GLN A 43 -73.18 61.97 -17.01
C GLN A 43 -72.61 61.43 -18.30
N SER A 44 -71.94 60.28 -18.21
CA SER A 44 -71.49 59.54 -19.38
C SER A 44 -72.70 59.05 -20.16
N GLN A 45 -72.78 59.41 -21.45
CA GLN A 45 -73.76 58.90 -22.40
C GLN A 45 -73.23 57.71 -23.19
N THR A 46 -72.03 57.19 -22.87
CA THR A 46 -71.51 55.99 -23.50
C THR A 46 -72.29 54.77 -23.01
N SER A 47 -73.43 54.51 -23.63
CA SER A 47 -74.16 53.25 -23.50
C SER A 47 -73.36 52.15 -24.19
N TYR A 48 -72.65 51.33 -23.39
CA TYR A 48 -72.23 49.93 -23.64
C TYR A 48 -71.60 49.48 -24.99
N ALA A 49 -71.30 50.36 -25.95
CA ALA A 49 -70.82 49.96 -27.29
C ALA A 49 -69.36 50.36 -27.61
N ALA A 50 -68.67 51.10 -26.74
CA ALA A 50 -67.28 51.52 -26.96
C ALA A 50 -66.30 50.52 -26.32
N SER A 51 -65.21 50.15 -27.00
CA SER A 51 -64.19 49.32 -26.36
C SER A 51 -63.44 50.08 -25.26
N PRO A 52 -62.89 49.39 -24.25
CA PRO A 52 -62.05 50.01 -23.23
C PRO A 52 -60.86 50.78 -23.81
N GLU A 53 -60.29 50.33 -24.93
CA GLU A 53 -59.22 51.00 -25.67
C GLU A 53 -59.69 52.36 -26.20
N ALA A 54 -60.91 52.42 -26.76
CA ALA A 54 -61.50 53.65 -27.27
C ALA A 54 -61.77 54.66 -26.15
N ILE A 55 -62.34 54.19 -25.03
CA ILE A 55 -62.62 55.04 -23.86
C ILE A 55 -61.31 55.54 -23.25
N TYR A 56 -60.32 54.67 -23.04
CA TYR A 56 -59.02 55.07 -22.49
C TYR A 56 -58.32 56.09 -23.39
N SER A 57 -58.35 55.88 -24.71
CA SER A 57 -57.74 56.80 -25.68
C SER A 57 -58.41 58.16 -25.69
N LEU A 58 -59.75 58.21 -25.70
CA LEU A 58 -60.52 59.46 -25.67
C LEU A 58 -60.31 60.24 -24.37
N MET A 59 -60.29 59.56 -23.22
CA MET A 59 -60.06 60.22 -21.92
C MET A 59 -58.62 60.68 -21.76
N THR A 60 -57.64 59.92 -22.26
CA THR A 60 -56.22 60.32 -22.26
C THR A 60 -56.00 61.54 -23.15
N TRP A 61 -56.55 61.52 -24.36
CA TRP A 61 -56.52 62.69 -25.24
C TRP A 61 -57.19 63.90 -24.59
N TYR A 62 -58.35 63.73 -23.96
CA TYR A 62 -59.05 64.84 -23.33
C TYR A 62 -58.24 65.46 -22.17
N GLU A 63 -57.61 64.63 -21.34
CA GLU A 63 -56.68 65.10 -20.29
C GLU A 63 -55.48 65.86 -20.89
N GLU A 64 -54.87 65.34 -21.97
CA GLU A 64 -53.73 66.01 -22.64
C GLU A 64 -54.15 67.33 -23.31
N ALA A 65 -55.27 67.34 -24.03
CA ALA A 65 -55.75 68.49 -24.79
C ALA A 65 -56.26 69.63 -23.88
N ASN A 66 -56.67 69.32 -22.65
CA ASN A 66 -57.21 70.30 -21.69
C ASN A 66 -56.32 70.51 -20.46
N ALA A 67 -55.05 70.07 -20.51
CA ALA A 67 -54.11 70.22 -19.40
C ALA A 67 -53.89 71.69 -18.99
N GLU A 68 -54.00 72.63 -19.94
CA GLU A 68 -53.78 74.07 -19.73
C GLU A 68 -55.08 74.87 -19.47
N THR A 69 -56.24 74.24 -19.63
CA THR A 69 -57.55 74.92 -19.59
C THR A 69 -58.37 74.48 -18.38
N ASN A 70 -57.98 74.90 -17.17
CA ASN A 70 -58.58 74.58 -15.85
C ASN A 70 -60.06 74.13 -15.90
N PRO A 71 -60.35 72.83 -16.14
CA PRO A 71 -61.71 72.33 -16.19
C PRO A 71 -62.29 72.31 -14.77
N PRO A 72 -63.63 72.31 -14.60
CA PRO A 72 -64.25 72.07 -13.30
C PRO A 72 -63.71 70.77 -12.68
N LYS A 73 -63.32 70.81 -11.39
CA LYS A 73 -62.68 69.69 -10.68
C LYS A 73 -63.46 68.36 -10.80
N VAL A 74 -64.79 68.43 -10.72
CA VAL A 74 -65.70 67.29 -10.85
C VAL A 74 -65.56 66.60 -12.22
N TRP A 75 -65.24 67.34 -13.29
CA TRP A 75 -65.06 66.77 -14.63
C TRP A 75 -63.74 66.03 -14.74
N ILE A 76 -62.68 66.60 -14.19
CA ILE A 76 -61.36 65.95 -14.12
C ILE A 76 -61.48 64.66 -13.32
N GLU A 77 -62.15 64.68 -12.16
CA GLU A 77 -62.40 63.50 -11.34
C GLU A 77 -63.23 62.45 -12.10
N THR A 78 -64.30 62.85 -12.78
CA THR A 78 -65.16 61.91 -13.54
C THR A 78 -64.45 61.32 -14.77
N VAL A 79 -63.64 62.11 -15.47
CA VAL A 79 -62.80 61.66 -16.59
C VAL A 79 -61.71 60.71 -16.09
N ALA A 80 -61.02 61.06 -15.01
CA ALA A 80 -60.01 60.20 -14.38
C ALA A 80 -60.62 58.89 -13.88
N GLU A 81 -61.81 58.91 -13.27
CA GLU A 81 -62.56 57.71 -12.87
C GLU A 81 -62.95 56.85 -14.08
N THR A 82 -63.38 57.46 -15.18
CA THR A 82 -63.77 56.74 -16.40
C THR A 82 -62.55 56.16 -17.12
N LYS A 83 -61.45 56.92 -17.19
CA LYS A 83 -60.14 56.47 -17.66
C LYS A 83 -59.62 55.33 -16.81
N ASP A 84 -59.74 55.41 -15.48
CA ASP A 84 -59.32 54.35 -14.56
C ASP A 84 -60.19 53.09 -14.69
N LYS A 85 -61.51 53.23 -14.91
CA LYS A 85 -62.40 52.09 -15.23
C LYS A 85 -61.99 51.39 -16.53
N ALA A 86 -61.72 52.16 -17.58
CA ALA A 86 -61.24 51.62 -18.86
C ALA A 86 -59.85 50.96 -18.71
N ARG A 87 -58.93 51.60 -17.99
CA ARG A 87 -57.61 51.06 -17.62
C ARG A 87 -57.72 49.73 -16.90
N LYS A 88 -58.59 49.63 -15.89
CA LYS A 88 -58.85 48.38 -15.14
C LYS A 88 -59.39 47.28 -16.06
N SER A 89 -60.28 47.62 -16.99
CA SER A 89 -60.81 46.67 -17.97
C SER A 89 -59.73 46.15 -18.94
N LEU A 90 -58.89 47.04 -19.49
CA LEU A 90 -57.74 46.66 -20.32
C LEU A 90 -56.75 45.78 -19.54
N HIS A 91 -56.46 46.14 -18.29
CA HIS A 91 -55.60 45.33 -17.43
C HIS A 91 -56.20 43.94 -17.17
N THR A 92 -57.52 43.84 -17.03
CA THR A 92 -58.23 42.56 -16.85
C THR A 92 -58.12 41.69 -18.11
N GLN A 93 -58.25 42.28 -19.31
CA GLN A 93 -58.06 41.56 -20.58
C GLN A 93 -56.62 41.06 -20.75
N TRP A 94 -55.62 41.93 -20.50
CA TRP A 94 -54.20 41.55 -20.53
C TRP A 94 -53.89 40.43 -19.53
N LYS A 95 -54.42 40.54 -18.30
CA LYS A 95 -54.29 39.51 -17.27
C LYS A 95 -54.88 38.17 -17.70
N LEU A 96 -56.08 38.17 -18.29
CA LEU A 96 -56.71 36.95 -18.80
C LEU A 96 -55.89 36.32 -19.94
N ALA A 97 -55.32 37.15 -20.82
CA ALA A 97 -54.43 36.68 -21.88
C ALA A 97 -53.14 36.07 -21.30
N LEU A 98 -52.54 36.70 -20.28
CA LEU A 98 -51.37 36.18 -19.57
C LEU A 98 -51.68 34.84 -18.89
N LEU A 99 -52.76 34.77 -18.10
CA LEU A 99 -53.16 33.53 -17.42
C LEU A 99 -53.47 32.40 -18.40
N LYS A 100 -54.10 32.69 -19.54
CA LYS A 100 -54.37 31.70 -20.58
C LYS A 100 -53.11 31.22 -21.29
N ALA A 101 -52.17 32.12 -21.58
CA ALA A 101 -50.92 31.78 -22.25
C ALA A 101 -49.92 31.07 -21.32
N ALA A 102 -50.01 31.35 -20.03
CA ALA A 102 -49.20 30.80 -18.96
C ALA A 102 -49.92 29.70 -18.17
N ASP A 103 -51.01 29.13 -18.69
CA ASP A 103 -51.65 27.97 -18.06
C ASP A 103 -50.72 26.75 -18.24
N PRO A 104 -50.34 26.02 -17.18
CA PRO A 104 -50.82 26.10 -15.78
C PRO A 104 -49.88 26.80 -14.80
N ILE A 105 -48.78 27.41 -15.27
CA ILE A 105 -47.69 27.94 -14.44
C ILE A 105 -48.07 29.18 -13.62
N LEU A 106 -49.10 29.93 -14.04
CA LEU A 106 -49.64 31.08 -13.32
C LEU A 106 -51.09 30.82 -12.88
N LYS A 107 -51.45 31.39 -11.73
CA LYS A 107 -52.83 31.42 -11.24
C LYS A 107 -53.19 32.79 -10.69
N GLU A 108 -54.48 33.01 -10.52
CA GLU A 108 -54.98 34.11 -9.72
C GLU A 108 -55.11 33.67 -8.26
N ASP A 109 -54.49 34.42 -7.35
CA ASP A 109 -54.58 34.17 -5.91
C ASP A 109 -55.87 34.77 -5.32
N ILE A 110 -56.16 34.48 -4.05
CA ILE A 110 -57.39 34.85 -3.33
C ILE A 110 -57.63 36.38 -3.34
N GLU A 111 -56.55 37.17 -3.36
CA GLU A 111 -56.60 38.64 -3.45
C GLU A 111 -56.74 39.18 -4.89
N LYS A 112 -57.00 38.29 -5.87
CA LYS A 112 -57.06 38.60 -7.31
C LYS A 112 -55.74 39.07 -7.91
N VAL A 113 -54.61 38.75 -7.27
CA VAL A 113 -53.26 39.03 -7.80
C VAL A 113 -52.79 37.83 -8.62
N VAL A 114 -52.07 38.06 -9.72
CA VAL A 114 -51.44 36.98 -10.50
C VAL A 114 -50.17 36.55 -9.79
N ASP A 115 -50.05 35.27 -9.45
CA ASP A 115 -48.81 34.69 -8.92
C ASP A 115 -48.55 33.32 -9.56
N ILE A 116 -47.36 32.77 -9.30
CA ILE A 116 -47.00 31.41 -9.73
C ILE A 116 -47.95 30.36 -9.14
N ASN A 117 -48.11 29.26 -9.86
CA ASN A 117 -48.88 28.10 -9.42
C ASN A 117 -47.98 26.85 -9.34
N PRO A 118 -47.15 26.73 -8.29
CA PRO A 118 -46.18 25.63 -8.22
C PRO A 118 -46.85 24.26 -8.17
N LYS A 119 -47.97 24.14 -7.46
CA LYS A 119 -48.72 22.88 -7.29
C LYS A 119 -49.26 22.30 -8.60
N ALA A 120 -49.65 23.14 -9.55
CA ALA A 120 -50.11 22.64 -10.84
C ALA A 120 -48.99 22.04 -11.70
N CYS A 121 -47.73 22.34 -11.37
CA CYS A 121 -46.55 21.76 -12.01
C CYS A 121 -46.07 20.48 -11.33
N GLN A 122 -46.53 20.19 -10.10
CA GLN A 122 -46.09 19.06 -9.30
C GLN A 122 -46.30 17.71 -9.99
N ASN A 123 -47.41 17.48 -10.70
CA ASN A 123 -47.73 16.17 -11.30
C ASN A 123 -47.61 16.14 -12.83
N ARG A 124 -47.05 17.19 -13.44
CA ARG A 124 -46.93 17.26 -14.91
C ARG A 124 -45.61 16.69 -15.40
N THR A 125 -45.70 16.01 -16.55
CA THR A 125 -44.57 15.42 -17.29
C THR A 125 -44.51 15.89 -18.74
N ASP A 126 -45.43 16.76 -19.16
CA ASP A 126 -45.42 17.40 -20.49
C ASP A 126 -44.46 18.59 -20.48
N TRP A 127 -43.18 18.28 -20.67
CA TRP A 127 -42.10 19.25 -20.64
C TRP A 127 -42.18 20.29 -21.75
N GLU A 128 -42.67 19.91 -22.93
CA GLU A 128 -42.77 20.81 -24.08
C GLU A 128 -43.88 21.85 -23.89
N ALA A 129 -45.04 21.43 -23.36
CA ALA A 129 -46.12 22.36 -23.04
C ALA A 129 -45.71 23.34 -21.92
N LEU A 130 -45.01 22.86 -20.89
CA LEU A 130 -44.50 23.71 -19.81
C LEU A 130 -43.49 24.73 -20.31
N ASP A 131 -42.50 24.31 -21.11
CA ASP A 131 -41.51 25.24 -21.67
C ASP A 131 -42.16 26.27 -22.62
N SER A 132 -43.15 25.85 -23.41
CA SER A 132 -43.97 26.75 -24.23
C SER A 132 -44.71 27.78 -23.37
N ALA A 133 -45.31 27.36 -22.25
CA ALA A 133 -45.99 28.26 -21.31
C ALA A 133 -45.01 29.25 -20.65
N PHE A 134 -43.82 28.79 -20.23
CA PHE A 134 -42.76 29.65 -19.69
C PHE A 134 -42.32 30.72 -20.68
N ARG A 135 -42.07 30.34 -21.94
CA ARG A 135 -41.67 31.27 -23.01
C ARG A 135 -42.77 32.29 -23.28
N LYS A 136 -44.02 31.85 -23.41
CA LYS A 136 -45.17 32.74 -23.68
C LYS A 136 -45.43 33.70 -22.51
N ALA A 137 -45.36 33.23 -21.27
CA ALA A 137 -45.51 34.06 -20.09
C ALA A 137 -44.43 35.14 -20.00
N LYS A 138 -43.15 34.76 -20.15
CA LYS A 138 -42.03 35.71 -20.18
C LYS A 138 -42.17 36.72 -21.32
N ALA A 139 -42.55 36.27 -22.52
CA ALA A 139 -42.76 37.16 -23.67
C ALA A 139 -43.84 38.21 -23.39
N ILE A 140 -44.98 37.82 -22.80
CA ILE A 140 -46.06 38.75 -22.44
C ILE A 140 -45.63 39.71 -21.33
N LEU A 141 -44.89 39.23 -20.33
CA LEU A 141 -44.43 40.04 -19.20
C LEU A 141 -43.32 41.04 -19.56
N HIS A 142 -42.47 40.71 -20.53
CA HIS A 142 -41.44 41.61 -21.06
C HIS A 142 -41.99 42.64 -22.07
N THR A 143 -43.22 42.48 -22.54
CA THR A 143 -43.83 43.42 -23.49
C THR A 143 -44.53 44.54 -22.74
N GLU A 144 -44.25 45.81 -23.09
CA GLU A 144 -45.02 46.95 -22.57
C GLU A 144 -46.50 46.84 -22.98
N HIS A 145 -47.42 47.14 -22.06
CA HIS A 145 -48.85 47.08 -22.34
C HIS A 145 -49.27 48.31 -23.16
N LEU A 146 -49.04 48.22 -24.47
CA LEU A 146 -49.34 49.26 -25.44
C LEU A 146 -50.66 48.95 -26.14
N ILE A 147 -51.58 49.91 -26.14
CA ILE A 147 -52.77 49.85 -27.00
C ILE A 147 -52.57 50.73 -28.23
N THR A 148 -53.05 50.27 -29.37
CA THR A 148 -53.18 51.10 -30.58
C THR A 148 -54.50 51.85 -30.47
N VAL A 149 -54.50 53.15 -30.77
CA VAL A 149 -55.72 53.96 -30.66
C VAL A 149 -56.75 53.49 -31.72
N PRO A 150 -57.95 53.04 -31.32
CA PRO A 150 -58.95 52.54 -32.27
C PRO A 150 -59.71 53.70 -32.90
N ILE A 151 -59.07 54.38 -33.86
CA ILE A 151 -59.57 55.61 -34.50
C ILE A 151 -61.02 55.45 -34.99
N GLU A 152 -61.33 54.37 -35.70
CA GLU A 152 -62.66 54.10 -36.26
C GLU A 152 -63.76 54.04 -35.19
N GLN A 153 -63.45 53.52 -34.00
CA GLN A 153 -64.40 53.48 -32.89
C GLN A 153 -64.55 54.86 -32.23
N CYS A 154 -63.44 55.58 -32.06
CA CYS A 154 -63.42 56.91 -31.45
C CYS A 154 -64.02 58.01 -32.37
N GLU A 155 -64.12 57.77 -33.67
CA GLU A 155 -64.72 58.66 -34.68
C GLU A 155 -66.25 58.63 -34.69
N ASN A 156 -66.90 57.76 -33.93
CA ASN A 156 -68.35 57.72 -33.88
C ASN A 156 -68.92 59.07 -33.38
N ASP A 157 -69.79 59.70 -34.19
CA ASP A 157 -70.43 60.98 -33.86
C ASP A 157 -71.20 60.92 -32.52
N ALA A 158 -71.57 59.73 -32.04
CA ALA A 158 -72.17 59.54 -30.72
C ALA A 158 -71.28 60.03 -29.55
N PHE A 159 -69.95 60.04 -29.70
CA PHE A 159 -69.04 60.55 -28.67
C PHE A 159 -68.88 62.08 -28.73
N TRP A 160 -69.22 62.72 -29.85
CA TRP A 160 -68.91 64.12 -30.09
C TRP A 160 -70.19 64.97 -30.07
N ASN A 161 -70.26 65.96 -29.19
CA ASN A 161 -71.43 66.82 -29.10
C ASN A 161 -71.52 67.72 -30.35
N LYS A 162 -72.73 68.07 -30.83
CA LYS A 162 -72.93 68.88 -32.05
C LYS A 162 -72.21 70.25 -32.03
N LYS A 163 -71.82 70.74 -30.85
CA LYS A 163 -71.07 72.00 -30.66
C LYS A 163 -69.55 71.86 -30.81
N THR A 164 -68.98 70.65 -30.80
CA THR A 164 -67.52 70.40 -30.76
C THR A 164 -66.96 69.86 -32.08
N LYS A 165 -67.39 70.41 -33.23
CA LYS A 165 -66.99 69.95 -34.57
C LYS A 165 -65.47 69.97 -34.82
N TYR A 166 -64.71 70.78 -34.08
CA TYR A 166 -63.24 70.86 -34.16
C TYR A 166 -62.52 69.77 -33.35
N GLY A 167 -63.03 69.39 -32.17
CA GLY A 167 -62.38 68.40 -31.29
C GLY A 167 -62.25 66.99 -31.88
N LYS A 168 -63.20 66.58 -32.75
CA LYS A 168 -63.13 65.29 -33.45
C LYS A 168 -61.94 65.21 -34.41
N THR A 169 -61.72 66.25 -35.20
CA THR A 169 -60.62 66.30 -36.18
C THR A 169 -59.26 66.33 -35.47
N ASP A 170 -59.18 67.09 -34.38
CA ASP A 170 -57.96 67.19 -33.56
C ASP A 170 -57.60 65.86 -32.87
N PHE A 171 -58.60 65.09 -32.40
CA PHE A 171 -58.39 63.75 -31.87
C PHE A 171 -57.84 62.79 -32.94
N VAL A 172 -58.39 62.80 -34.15
CA VAL A 172 -57.94 61.91 -35.24
C VAL A 172 -56.48 62.20 -35.58
N VAL A 173 -56.08 63.47 -35.66
CA VAL A 173 -54.67 63.87 -35.87
C VAL A 173 -53.79 63.42 -34.70
N TRP A 174 -54.25 63.55 -33.46
CA TRP A 174 -53.52 63.06 -32.28
C TRP A 174 -53.36 61.53 -32.28
N ALA A 175 -54.37 60.80 -32.74
CA ALA A 175 -54.41 59.35 -32.73
C ALA A 175 -53.57 58.71 -33.86
N GLN A 176 -53.38 59.41 -34.99
CA GLN A 176 -52.60 58.93 -36.13
C GLN A 176 -51.16 58.62 -35.70
N ASN A 177 -50.83 57.32 -35.60
CA ASN A 177 -49.52 56.77 -35.22
C ASN A 177 -49.12 56.83 -33.74
N ARG A 178 -50.07 57.08 -32.82
CA ARG A 178 -49.79 56.95 -31.38
C ARG A 178 -50.11 55.55 -30.86
N LYS A 179 -49.24 55.08 -29.95
CA LYS A 179 -49.54 53.96 -29.04
C LYS A 179 -49.58 54.50 -27.62
N LEU A 180 -50.57 54.07 -26.86
CA LEU A 180 -50.73 54.51 -25.48
C LEU A 180 -50.25 53.41 -24.54
N ALA A 181 -49.32 53.74 -23.66
CA ALA A 181 -48.90 52.86 -22.59
C ALA A 181 -49.96 52.85 -21.49
N ILE A 182 -50.42 51.65 -21.14
CA ILE A 182 -51.30 51.44 -20.01
C ILE A 182 -50.42 51.27 -18.76
N PRO A 183 -50.43 52.21 -17.81
CA PRO A 183 -49.63 52.09 -16.62
C PRO A 183 -50.14 50.92 -15.76
N ASP A 184 -49.18 50.17 -15.22
CA ASP A 184 -49.47 48.98 -14.42
C ASP A 184 -50.35 49.31 -13.20
N GLN A 185 -51.17 48.34 -12.80
CA GLN A 185 -52.00 48.48 -11.62
C GLN A 185 -51.12 48.40 -10.35
N LYS A 186 -51.44 49.22 -9.33
CA LYS A 186 -50.78 49.09 -8.02
C LYS A 186 -50.95 47.65 -7.52
N GLY A 187 -49.83 46.97 -7.25
CA GLY A 187 -49.80 45.57 -6.76
C GLY A 187 -49.31 44.51 -7.76
N LEU A 188 -48.94 44.87 -9.00
CA LEU A 188 -48.31 43.95 -9.95
C LEU A 188 -46.84 44.33 -10.21
N ASP A 189 -45.89 43.62 -9.59
CA ASP A 189 -44.47 43.73 -9.92
C ASP A 189 -44.08 42.69 -10.99
N LYS A 190 -43.98 43.15 -12.25
CA LYS A 190 -43.56 42.30 -13.38
C LYS A 190 -42.17 41.70 -13.17
N THR A 191 -41.25 42.43 -12.52
CA THR A 191 -39.87 41.99 -12.31
C THR A 191 -39.83 40.83 -11.31
N GLU A 192 -40.59 40.96 -10.22
CA GLU A 192 -40.74 39.90 -9.23
C GLU A 192 -41.39 38.64 -9.84
N LEU A 193 -42.46 38.82 -10.62
CA LEU A 193 -43.14 37.70 -11.27
C LEU A 193 -42.23 36.98 -12.29
N ILE A 194 -41.44 37.72 -13.09
CA ILE A 194 -40.44 37.13 -13.99
C ILE A 194 -39.39 36.33 -13.21
N LYS A 195 -38.91 36.85 -12.08
CA LYS A 195 -37.97 36.14 -11.21
C LYS A 195 -38.55 34.85 -10.66
N LYS A 196 -39.78 34.89 -10.14
CA LYS A 196 -40.52 33.71 -9.63
C LYS A 196 -40.74 32.66 -10.73
N ILE A 197 -41.10 33.09 -11.94
CA ILE A 197 -41.23 32.21 -13.12
C ILE A 197 -39.87 31.58 -13.48
N GLY A 198 -38.77 32.34 -13.38
CA GLY A 198 -37.41 31.83 -13.57
C GLY A 198 -37.06 30.71 -12.59
N MET A 199 -37.29 30.94 -11.30
CA MET A 199 -37.06 29.94 -10.25
C MET A 199 -37.90 28.68 -10.47
N LEU A 200 -39.18 28.84 -10.85
CA LEU A 200 -40.06 27.72 -11.15
C LEU A 200 -39.59 26.91 -12.37
N GLN A 201 -39.08 27.58 -13.41
CA GLN A 201 -38.51 26.93 -14.59
C GLN A 201 -37.24 26.13 -14.24
N GLU A 202 -36.38 26.66 -13.37
CA GLU A 202 -35.17 25.97 -12.88
C GLU A 202 -35.54 24.69 -12.10
N GLU A 203 -36.51 24.75 -11.19
CA GLU A 203 -36.97 23.55 -10.47
C GLU A 203 -37.60 22.50 -11.39
N ILE A 204 -38.36 22.91 -12.40
CA ILE A 204 -38.95 21.98 -13.38
C ILE A 204 -37.85 21.33 -14.24
N ASN A 205 -36.83 22.08 -14.64
CA ASN A 205 -35.69 21.53 -15.36
C ASN A 205 -34.88 20.55 -14.49
N LEU A 206 -34.72 20.86 -13.20
CA LEU A 206 -34.10 19.97 -12.22
C LEU A 206 -34.92 18.67 -12.09
N LYS A 207 -36.25 18.78 -11.92
CA LYS A 207 -37.15 17.62 -11.87
C LYS A 207 -37.02 16.75 -13.11
N LYS A 208 -37.05 17.34 -14.31
CA LYS A 208 -36.86 16.62 -15.58
C LYS A 208 -35.53 15.88 -15.60
N SER A 209 -34.44 16.54 -15.24
CA SER A 209 -33.11 15.94 -15.17
C SER A 209 -33.06 14.74 -14.22
N ILE A 210 -33.65 14.86 -13.02
CA ILE A 210 -33.74 13.77 -12.05
C ILE A 210 -34.51 12.59 -12.64
N GLN A 211 -35.69 12.83 -13.23
CA GLN A 211 -36.51 11.76 -13.83
C GLN A 211 -35.81 11.09 -15.02
N ASP A 212 -35.15 11.86 -15.89
CA ASP A 212 -34.37 11.34 -17.01
C ASP A 212 -33.21 10.46 -16.51
N ASN A 213 -32.51 10.87 -15.45
CA ASN A 213 -31.41 10.10 -14.87
C ASN A 213 -31.89 8.83 -14.17
N ILE A 214 -33.03 8.87 -13.47
CA ILE A 214 -33.68 7.67 -12.91
C ILE A 214 -34.03 6.68 -14.03
N GLN A 215 -34.64 7.16 -15.11
CA GLN A 215 -34.99 6.29 -16.26
C GLN A 215 -33.75 5.71 -16.94
N LYS A 216 -32.69 6.51 -17.12
CA LYS A 216 -31.40 6.04 -17.65
C LYS A 216 -30.77 4.98 -16.74
N ALA A 217 -30.78 5.18 -15.43
CA ALA A 217 -30.25 4.21 -14.47
C ALA A 217 -31.03 2.88 -14.54
N ARG A 218 -32.37 2.94 -14.60
CA ARG A 218 -33.21 1.75 -14.78
C ARG A 218 -32.92 1.01 -16.09
N LYS A 219 -32.68 1.76 -17.18
CA LYS A 219 -32.27 1.19 -18.47
C LYS A 219 -30.91 0.50 -18.38
N LEU A 220 -29.93 1.12 -17.71
CA LEU A 220 -28.62 0.52 -17.48
C LEU A 220 -28.72 -0.78 -16.68
N ASN A 221 -29.62 -0.87 -15.69
CA ASN A 221 -29.88 -2.13 -14.97
C ASN A 221 -30.45 -3.22 -15.90
N GLN A 222 -31.38 -2.85 -16.79
CA GLN A 222 -31.91 -3.78 -17.81
C GLN A 222 -30.84 -4.25 -18.79
N GLU A 223 -29.88 -3.39 -19.12
CA GLU A 223 -28.70 -3.68 -19.96
C GLU A 223 -27.57 -4.40 -19.20
N LYS A 224 -27.81 -4.88 -17.96
CA LYS A 224 -26.83 -5.59 -17.11
C LYS A 224 -25.62 -4.75 -16.72
N ASN A 225 -25.77 -3.43 -16.57
CA ASN A 225 -24.71 -2.52 -16.13
C ASN A 225 -25.06 -1.72 -14.86
N PRO A 226 -25.14 -2.39 -13.70
CA PRO A 226 -25.68 -1.81 -12.48
C PRO A 226 -24.67 -0.89 -11.76
N ILE A 227 -23.37 -1.04 -12.06
CA ILE A 227 -22.31 -0.16 -11.51
C ILE A 227 -22.44 1.24 -12.11
N ASP A 228 -22.62 1.35 -13.42
CA ASP A 228 -22.78 2.65 -14.08
C ASP A 228 -24.11 3.31 -13.68
N ALA A 229 -25.16 2.52 -13.46
CA ALA A 229 -26.41 2.99 -12.86
C ALA A 229 -26.20 3.54 -11.45
N LEU A 230 -25.43 2.86 -10.59
CA LEU A 230 -25.07 3.35 -9.25
C LEU A 230 -24.28 4.66 -9.32
N GLN A 231 -23.32 4.77 -10.23
CA GLN A 231 -22.54 6.00 -10.41
C GLN A 231 -23.42 7.16 -10.86
N LEU A 232 -24.35 6.91 -11.80
CA LEU A 232 -25.29 7.92 -12.30
C LEU A 232 -26.25 8.40 -11.19
N LEU A 233 -26.83 7.49 -10.42
CA LEU A 233 -27.73 7.83 -9.30
C LEU A 233 -26.98 8.53 -8.17
N HIS A 234 -25.78 8.06 -7.83
CA HIS A 234 -24.93 8.68 -6.82
C HIS A 234 -24.59 10.13 -7.21
N LYS A 235 -24.13 10.33 -8.46
CA LYS A 235 -23.81 11.66 -8.98
C LYS A 235 -25.03 12.58 -8.93
N THR A 236 -26.18 12.09 -9.41
CA THR A 236 -27.44 12.84 -9.39
C THR A 236 -27.83 13.22 -7.96
N TYR A 237 -27.63 12.33 -7.00
CA TYR A 237 -27.92 12.57 -5.58
C TYR A 237 -26.97 13.60 -4.94
N THR A 238 -25.67 13.52 -5.24
CA THR A 238 -24.65 14.45 -4.68
C THR A 238 -24.70 15.85 -5.28
N GLU A 239 -25.23 16.00 -6.50
CA GLU A 239 -25.35 17.29 -7.20
C GLU A 239 -26.66 18.02 -6.87
N LEU A 240 -27.52 17.48 -6.00
CA LEU A 240 -28.76 18.13 -5.59
C LEU A 240 -28.50 19.38 -4.74
N PRO A 241 -29.25 20.48 -4.94
CA PRO A 241 -29.23 21.62 -4.03
C PRO A 241 -29.82 21.27 -2.65
N GLU A 242 -29.56 22.09 -1.62
CA GLU A 242 -29.98 21.82 -0.23
C GLU A 242 -31.49 21.58 -0.06
N ASN A 243 -32.32 22.27 -0.85
CA ASN A 243 -33.78 22.14 -0.84
C ASN A 243 -34.31 21.90 -2.26
N PRO A 244 -34.16 20.68 -2.83
CA PRO A 244 -34.55 20.40 -4.20
C PRO A 244 -36.07 20.31 -4.32
N LEU A 245 -36.63 20.92 -5.37
CA LEU A 245 -38.06 20.87 -5.71
C LEU A 245 -38.99 21.41 -4.60
N GLN A 246 -38.49 22.32 -3.76
CA GLN A 246 -39.24 22.88 -2.65
C GLN A 246 -40.39 23.78 -3.13
N LEU A 247 -40.16 24.58 -4.18
CA LEU A 247 -41.17 25.49 -4.71
C LEU A 247 -42.38 24.72 -5.22
N ILE A 248 -42.17 23.61 -5.94
CA ILE A 248 -43.25 22.76 -6.48
C ILE A 248 -43.81 21.72 -5.50
N GLU A 249 -43.29 21.64 -4.27
CA GLU A 249 -43.67 20.68 -3.24
C GLU A 249 -43.56 19.19 -3.69
N ASP A 250 -42.66 18.87 -4.62
CA ASP A 250 -42.49 17.50 -5.16
C ASP A 250 -41.48 16.67 -4.37
N GLN A 251 -41.95 16.10 -3.26
CA GLN A 251 -41.17 15.17 -2.44
C GLN A 251 -41.12 13.75 -3.02
N ASP A 252 -42.08 13.39 -3.89
CA ASP A 252 -42.19 12.03 -4.44
C ASP A 252 -41.06 11.72 -5.41
N THR A 253 -40.69 12.67 -6.29
CA THR A 253 -39.56 12.49 -7.21
C THR A 253 -38.23 12.31 -6.45
N ILE A 254 -38.02 13.05 -5.36
CA ILE A 254 -36.82 12.94 -4.51
C ILE A 254 -36.82 11.61 -3.76
N LYS A 255 -37.96 11.21 -3.20
CA LYS A 255 -38.11 9.91 -2.55
C LYS A 255 -37.85 8.76 -3.52
N GLN A 256 -38.33 8.85 -4.75
CA GLN A 256 -38.06 7.87 -5.80
C GLN A 256 -36.57 7.76 -6.12
N LEU A 257 -35.86 8.89 -6.25
CA LEU A 257 -34.40 8.89 -6.44
C LEU A 257 -33.68 8.21 -5.26
N GLN A 258 -34.07 8.53 -4.02
CA GLN A 258 -33.50 7.94 -2.81
C GLN A 258 -33.76 6.43 -2.73
N ASP A 259 -34.97 5.99 -3.06
CA ASP A 259 -35.35 4.58 -3.03
C ASP A 259 -34.59 3.78 -4.10
N ASP A 260 -34.49 4.30 -5.32
CA ASP A 260 -33.72 3.66 -6.40
C ASP A 260 -32.21 3.64 -6.05
N TYR A 261 -31.66 4.75 -5.53
CA TYR A 261 -30.26 4.81 -5.08
C TYR A 261 -29.96 3.81 -3.94
N LYS A 262 -30.87 3.66 -2.96
CA LYS A 262 -30.70 2.72 -1.85
C LYS A 262 -30.80 1.25 -2.29
N LYS A 263 -31.60 0.93 -3.31
CA LYS A 263 -31.75 -0.43 -3.85
C LYS A 263 -30.58 -0.83 -4.76
N GLN A 264 -29.97 0.14 -5.43
CA GLN A 264 -28.98 -0.10 -6.48
C GLN A 264 -27.77 -0.97 -6.05
N PRO A 265 -27.13 -0.77 -4.88
CA PRO A 265 -26.02 -1.62 -4.44
C PRO A 265 -26.40 -3.10 -4.35
N ARG A 266 -27.65 -3.40 -3.95
CA ARG A 266 -28.16 -4.77 -3.88
C ARG A 266 -28.37 -5.38 -5.27
N GLU A 267 -28.83 -4.60 -6.24
CA GLU A 267 -28.95 -5.06 -7.63
C GLU A 267 -27.57 -5.39 -8.22
N CYS A 268 -26.56 -4.55 -7.95
CA CYS A 268 -25.16 -4.81 -8.32
C CYS A 268 -24.67 -6.17 -7.79
N ILE A 269 -24.83 -6.41 -6.47
CA ILE A 269 -24.42 -7.67 -5.84
C ILE A 269 -25.21 -8.83 -6.46
N SER A 270 -26.54 -8.73 -6.50
CA SER A 270 -27.43 -9.81 -6.98
C SER A 270 -27.12 -10.24 -8.42
N GLN A 271 -26.76 -9.29 -9.29
CA GLN A 271 -26.39 -9.58 -10.67
C GLN A 271 -25.06 -10.32 -10.75
N VAL A 272 -24.00 -9.81 -10.10
CA VAL A 272 -22.68 -10.44 -10.13
C VAL A 272 -22.73 -11.85 -9.52
N ILE A 273 -23.44 -12.00 -8.41
CA ILE A 273 -23.70 -13.29 -7.75
C ILE A 273 -24.50 -14.23 -8.66
N GLY A 274 -25.53 -13.75 -9.35
CA GLY A 274 -26.27 -14.54 -10.34
C GLY A 274 -25.44 -14.97 -11.55
N ASP A 275 -24.54 -14.11 -12.04
CA ASP A 275 -23.60 -14.45 -13.12
C ASP A 275 -22.58 -15.51 -12.65
N ILE A 276 -22.12 -15.42 -11.41
CA ILE A 276 -21.25 -16.43 -10.77
C ILE A 276 -22.00 -17.76 -10.64
N GLU A 277 -23.23 -17.76 -10.13
CA GLU A 277 -24.08 -18.96 -10.01
C GLU A 277 -24.29 -19.63 -11.37
N THR A 278 -24.59 -18.84 -12.41
CA THR A 278 -24.81 -19.34 -13.77
C THR A 278 -23.54 -19.98 -14.33
N LYS A 279 -22.40 -19.28 -14.25
CA LYS A 279 -21.11 -19.81 -14.70
C LYS A 279 -20.69 -21.06 -13.92
N PHE A 280 -20.95 -21.08 -12.61
CA PHE A 280 -20.63 -22.23 -11.77
C PHE A 280 -21.51 -23.43 -12.13
N GLN A 281 -22.80 -23.22 -12.42
CA GLN A 281 -23.68 -24.27 -12.89
C GLN A 281 -23.23 -24.83 -14.25
N GLU A 282 -22.80 -23.98 -15.18
CA GLU A 282 -22.23 -24.44 -16.47
C GLU A 282 -20.99 -25.33 -16.30
N ILE A 283 -20.15 -25.04 -15.30
CA ILE A 283 -19.00 -25.89 -14.94
C ILE A 283 -19.47 -27.25 -14.41
N LEU A 284 -20.49 -27.25 -13.54
CA LEU A 284 -21.06 -28.48 -12.98
C LEU A 284 -21.69 -29.36 -14.07
N ASP A 285 -22.30 -28.77 -15.09
CA ASP A 285 -22.94 -29.51 -16.18
C ASP A 285 -21.91 -30.07 -17.20
N LYS A 286 -20.73 -29.44 -17.32
CA LYS A 286 -19.64 -29.82 -18.25
C LYS A 286 -18.54 -30.65 -17.57
N ILE A 287 -18.94 -31.72 -16.87
CA ILE A 287 -18.08 -32.58 -16.01
C ILE A 287 -16.81 -33.13 -16.69
N GLN A 288 -16.73 -33.16 -18.03
CA GLN A 288 -15.62 -33.79 -18.78
C GLN A 288 -14.54 -32.84 -19.31
N ALA A 289 -14.57 -31.54 -19.02
CA ALA A 289 -13.59 -30.61 -19.58
C ALA A 289 -12.22 -30.68 -18.86
N ASN A 290 -11.11 -30.70 -19.61
CA ASN A 290 -9.74 -30.70 -19.04
C ASN A 290 -9.33 -29.38 -18.34
N ASN A 291 -10.22 -28.38 -18.28
CA ASN A 291 -9.93 -27.03 -17.79
C ASN A 291 -10.75 -26.59 -16.56
N LEU A 292 -11.41 -27.52 -15.86
CA LEU A 292 -12.28 -27.23 -14.70
C LEU A 292 -11.57 -26.41 -13.60
N LYS A 293 -10.29 -26.69 -13.33
CA LYS A 293 -9.49 -25.96 -12.31
C LYS A 293 -9.26 -24.50 -12.70
N THR A 294 -8.91 -24.25 -13.96
CA THR A 294 -8.71 -22.89 -14.50
C THR A 294 -10.02 -22.11 -14.53
N GLN A 295 -11.11 -22.76 -14.95
CA GLN A 295 -12.45 -22.15 -14.97
C GLN A 295 -12.90 -21.79 -13.55
N LEU A 296 -12.73 -22.70 -12.58
CA LEU A 296 -13.05 -22.43 -11.18
C LEU A 296 -12.21 -21.27 -10.61
N SER A 297 -10.89 -21.27 -10.82
CA SER A 297 -10.02 -20.17 -10.38
C SER A 297 -10.44 -18.83 -10.99
N SER A 298 -10.93 -18.81 -12.24
CA SER A 298 -11.44 -17.57 -12.85
C SER A 298 -12.71 -17.04 -12.17
N ILE A 299 -13.61 -17.94 -11.74
CA ILE A 299 -14.80 -17.56 -10.98
C ILE A 299 -14.41 -17.05 -9.59
N GLU A 300 -13.54 -17.77 -8.88
CA GLU A 300 -13.04 -17.40 -7.55
C GLU A 300 -12.33 -16.04 -7.57
N LYS A 301 -11.59 -15.75 -8.63
CA LYS A 301 -10.95 -14.44 -8.85
C LYS A 301 -11.98 -13.33 -9.06
N ILE A 302 -12.94 -13.50 -9.97
CA ILE A 302 -14.01 -12.50 -10.20
C ILE A 302 -14.76 -12.22 -8.90
N ALA A 303 -15.09 -13.27 -8.16
CA ALA A 303 -15.79 -13.16 -6.90
C ALA A 303 -14.94 -12.47 -5.80
N SER A 304 -13.65 -12.81 -5.68
CA SER A 304 -12.71 -12.17 -4.76
C SER A 304 -12.56 -10.67 -5.05
N GLU A 305 -12.32 -10.29 -6.32
CA GLU A 305 -12.15 -8.88 -6.72
C GLU A 305 -13.40 -8.04 -6.43
N ASN A 306 -14.59 -8.57 -6.75
CA ASN A 306 -15.84 -7.87 -6.48
C ASN A 306 -16.15 -7.79 -4.98
N LEU A 307 -15.93 -8.86 -4.22
CA LEU A 307 -16.17 -8.86 -2.77
C LEU A 307 -15.25 -7.86 -2.05
N ILE A 308 -13.97 -7.82 -2.42
CA ILE A 308 -13.01 -6.82 -1.90
C ILE A 308 -13.48 -5.41 -2.24
N ARG A 309 -13.94 -5.17 -3.48
CA ARG A 309 -14.46 -3.88 -3.91
C ARG A 309 -15.69 -3.45 -3.08
N TRP A 310 -16.63 -4.36 -2.85
CA TRP A 310 -17.85 -4.06 -2.09
C TRP A 310 -17.53 -3.79 -0.62
N GLN A 311 -16.62 -4.53 0.01
CA GLN A 311 -16.23 -4.31 1.40
C GLN A 311 -15.50 -2.99 1.63
N ASN A 312 -14.76 -2.50 0.63
CA ASN A 312 -14.04 -1.23 0.70
C ASN A 312 -14.93 -0.01 0.37
N ASP A 313 -16.16 -0.21 -0.09
CA ASP A 313 -17.07 0.86 -0.51
C ASP A 313 -18.30 0.91 0.43
N GLN A 314 -18.36 1.95 1.26
CA GLN A 314 -19.42 2.13 2.27
C GLN A 314 -20.85 2.08 1.71
N ARG A 315 -21.04 2.37 0.41
CA ARG A 315 -22.36 2.31 -0.23
C ARG A 315 -22.93 0.90 -0.27
N PHE A 316 -22.09 -0.14 -0.18
CA PHE A 316 -22.49 -1.54 -0.25
C PHE A 316 -22.73 -2.18 1.11
N GLU A 317 -22.41 -1.51 2.23
CA GLU A 317 -22.46 -2.09 3.58
C GLU A 317 -23.81 -2.77 3.90
N LYS A 318 -24.90 -2.03 3.78
CA LYS A 318 -26.26 -2.57 4.01
C LYS A 318 -26.65 -3.67 3.02
N ALA A 319 -26.25 -3.54 1.76
CA ALA A 319 -26.58 -4.54 0.74
C ALA A 319 -25.79 -5.85 0.95
N LEU A 320 -24.57 -5.76 1.47
CA LEU A 320 -23.77 -6.92 1.87
C LEU A 320 -24.40 -7.67 3.05
N GLU A 321 -24.99 -6.97 4.02
CA GLU A 321 -25.76 -7.58 5.11
C GLU A 321 -27.01 -8.30 4.58
N GLU A 322 -27.78 -7.66 3.70
CA GLU A 322 -29.00 -8.24 3.12
C GLU A 322 -28.73 -9.48 2.26
N GLU A 323 -27.64 -9.50 1.47
CA GLU A 323 -27.28 -10.62 0.59
C GLU A 323 -26.25 -11.60 1.22
N GLN A 324 -25.90 -11.41 2.50
CA GLN A 324 -24.84 -12.14 3.19
C GLN A 324 -25.00 -13.67 3.09
N GLN A 325 -26.22 -14.17 3.30
CA GLN A 325 -26.51 -15.60 3.28
C GLN A 325 -26.28 -16.20 1.89
N ARG A 326 -26.75 -15.52 0.83
CA ARG A 326 -26.59 -15.99 -0.55
C ARG A 326 -25.11 -16.01 -0.96
N ILE A 327 -24.36 -14.98 -0.58
CA ILE A 327 -22.90 -14.92 -0.78
C ILE A 327 -22.23 -16.10 -0.06
N ARG A 328 -22.58 -16.35 1.22
CA ARG A 328 -22.04 -17.50 1.99
C ARG A 328 -22.36 -18.84 1.33
N ASP A 329 -23.57 -19.04 0.83
CA ASP A 329 -24.00 -20.30 0.21
C ASP A 329 -23.21 -20.61 -1.07
N ILE A 330 -22.94 -19.61 -1.91
CA ILE A 330 -22.12 -19.78 -3.11
C ILE A 330 -20.66 -20.06 -2.75
N ILE A 331 -20.11 -19.34 -1.77
CA ILE A 331 -18.73 -19.55 -1.32
C ILE A 331 -18.55 -20.96 -0.76
N LYS A 332 -19.54 -21.45 0.00
CA LYS A 332 -19.58 -22.83 0.47
C LYS A 332 -19.58 -23.83 -0.70
N LYS A 333 -20.44 -23.63 -1.70
CA LYS A 333 -20.48 -24.50 -2.91
C LYS A 333 -19.15 -24.49 -3.67
N LEU A 334 -18.53 -23.32 -3.85
CA LEU A 334 -17.22 -23.19 -4.48
C LEU A 334 -16.13 -23.90 -3.66
N GLN A 335 -16.12 -23.72 -2.34
CA GLN A 335 -15.19 -24.37 -1.42
C GLN A 335 -15.33 -25.90 -1.45
N GLU A 336 -16.55 -26.43 -1.41
CA GLU A 336 -16.83 -27.86 -1.52
C GLU A 336 -16.38 -28.42 -2.88
N PHE A 337 -16.63 -27.70 -3.98
CA PHE A 337 -16.21 -28.14 -5.30
C PHE A 337 -14.68 -28.09 -5.48
N ARG A 338 -14.02 -27.05 -4.98
CA ARG A 338 -12.55 -26.95 -4.90
C ARG A 338 -11.97 -28.14 -4.13
N ALA A 339 -12.54 -28.47 -2.97
CA ALA A 339 -12.13 -29.63 -2.18
C ALA A 339 -12.32 -30.96 -2.93
N LYS A 340 -13.38 -31.10 -3.73
CA LYS A 340 -13.60 -32.30 -4.58
C LYS A 340 -12.59 -32.41 -5.72
N LEU A 341 -12.25 -31.31 -6.39
CA LEU A 341 -11.21 -31.31 -7.43
C LEU A 341 -9.85 -31.71 -6.84
N GLN A 342 -9.52 -31.19 -5.66
CA GLN A 342 -8.28 -31.55 -4.98
C GLN A 342 -8.29 -33.01 -4.53
N ALA A 343 -9.42 -33.53 -4.04
CA ALA A 343 -9.54 -34.96 -3.74
C ALA A 343 -9.21 -35.82 -4.97
N LYS A 344 -9.66 -35.39 -6.15
CA LYS A 344 -9.39 -36.10 -7.41
C LYS A 344 -7.91 -36.06 -7.77
N ASP A 345 -7.25 -34.91 -7.66
CA ASP A 345 -5.81 -34.76 -7.91
C ASP A 345 -5.01 -35.62 -6.92
N ILE A 346 -5.32 -35.51 -5.62
CA ILE A 346 -4.70 -36.27 -4.53
C ILE A 346 -4.86 -37.79 -4.75
N ASN A 347 -6.07 -38.27 -5.06
CA ASN A 347 -6.31 -39.67 -5.38
C ASN A 347 -5.58 -40.12 -6.65
N ALA A 348 -5.49 -39.27 -7.68
CA ALA A 348 -4.79 -39.60 -8.91
C ALA A 348 -3.28 -39.77 -8.67
N TYR A 349 -2.66 -38.88 -7.89
CA TYR A 349 -1.26 -39.05 -7.50
C TYR A 349 -1.05 -40.28 -6.62
N ALA A 350 -1.96 -40.57 -5.69
CA ALA A 350 -1.88 -41.76 -4.85
C ALA A 350 -2.02 -43.07 -5.66
N GLN A 351 -2.92 -43.11 -6.65
CA GLN A 351 -3.09 -44.25 -7.55
C GLN A 351 -1.87 -44.48 -8.45
N LYS A 352 -1.22 -43.40 -8.89
CA LYS A 352 0.03 -43.45 -9.66
C LYS A 352 1.28 -43.58 -8.78
N GLU A 353 1.09 -43.61 -7.46
CA GLU A 353 2.17 -43.71 -6.47
C GLU A 353 3.22 -42.59 -6.57
N GLU A 354 2.79 -41.39 -6.97
CA GLU A 354 3.63 -40.19 -7.07
C GLU A 354 3.58 -39.38 -5.77
N PHE A 355 4.03 -39.99 -4.68
CA PHE A 355 3.84 -39.47 -3.33
C PHE A 355 4.61 -38.17 -3.08
N TRP A 356 5.81 -38.00 -3.65
CA TRP A 356 6.54 -36.73 -3.53
C TRP A 356 5.88 -35.58 -4.28
N GLN A 357 5.30 -35.85 -5.45
CA GLN A 357 4.55 -34.83 -6.19
C GLN A 357 3.28 -34.44 -5.44
N LEU A 358 2.57 -35.42 -4.87
CA LEU A 358 1.45 -35.18 -3.96
C LEU A 358 1.87 -34.29 -2.79
N ILE A 359 2.99 -34.59 -2.13
CA ILE A 359 3.49 -33.78 -1.00
C ILE A 359 3.74 -32.34 -1.44
N THR A 360 4.47 -32.15 -2.53
CA THR A 360 4.90 -30.84 -3.01
C THR A 360 3.71 -29.97 -3.43
N GLN A 361 2.82 -30.52 -4.26
CA GLN A 361 1.64 -29.81 -4.76
C GLN A 361 0.68 -29.45 -3.63
N THR A 362 0.47 -30.37 -2.68
CA THR A 362 -0.44 -30.14 -1.56
C THR A 362 0.14 -29.16 -0.55
N THR A 363 1.46 -29.20 -0.30
CA THR A 363 2.16 -28.20 0.52
C THR A 363 2.00 -26.80 -0.06
N ALA A 364 2.24 -26.65 -1.37
CA ALA A 364 2.10 -25.39 -2.08
C ALA A 364 0.68 -24.84 -1.93
N MET A 365 -0.34 -25.67 -2.20
CA MET A 365 -1.73 -25.27 -2.05
C MET A 365 -2.10 -24.91 -0.60
N ILE A 366 -1.69 -25.70 0.41
CA ILE A 366 -1.96 -25.37 1.82
C ILE A 366 -1.31 -24.03 2.19
N ASN A 367 -0.13 -23.73 1.66
CA ASN A 367 0.54 -22.46 1.89
C ASN A 367 -0.16 -21.29 1.16
N GLU A 368 -0.64 -21.50 -0.07
CA GLU A 368 -1.47 -20.53 -0.81
C GLU A 368 -2.76 -20.23 -0.03
N ILE A 369 -3.48 -21.27 0.44
CA ILE A 369 -4.68 -21.14 1.27
C ILE A 369 -4.36 -20.40 2.58
N LYS A 370 -3.18 -20.55 3.18
CA LYS A 370 -2.79 -19.84 4.40
C LYS A 370 -2.36 -18.38 4.14
N SER A 371 -1.89 -18.07 2.93
CA SER A 371 -1.39 -16.75 2.57
C SER A 371 -2.54 -15.80 2.27
N LYS A 372 -2.83 -14.86 3.19
CA LYS A 372 -3.82 -13.79 2.98
C LYS A 372 -3.51 -12.84 1.82
N LYS A 373 -2.32 -12.93 1.22
CA LYS A 373 -1.84 -12.02 0.17
C LYS A 373 -2.25 -12.47 -1.24
N ASP A 374 -2.73 -13.70 -1.40
CA ASP A 374 -3.09 -14.21 -2.71
C ASP A 374 -4.52 -13.78 -3.08
N THR A 375 -4.67 -13.05 -4.18
CA THR A 375 -5.96 -12.46 -4.59
C THR A 375 -6.98 -13.51 -4.97
N ASP A 376 -6.53 -14.68 -5.41
CA ASP A 376 -7.39 -15.72 -5.98
C ASP A 376 -8.14 -16.52 -4.90
N PHE A 377 -7.61 -16.58 -3.67
CA PHE A 377 -8.23 -17.28 -2.53
C PHE A 377 -8.88 -16.33 -1.50
N ALA A 378 -8.84 -15.02 -1.75
CA ALA A 378 -9.35 -14.02 -0.82
C ALA A 378 -10.83 -14.24 -0.49
N ILE A 379 -11.63 -14.73 -1.44
CA ILE A 379 -13.06 -15.05 -1.24
C ILE A 379 -13.31 -15.94 -0.01
N TYR A 380 -12.41 -16.86 0.31
CA TYR A 380 -12.57 -17.81 1.43
C TYR A 380 -12.23 -17.23 2.80
N PHE A 381 -11.70 -16.00 2.84
CA PHE A 381 -11.34 -15.28 4.07
C PHE A 381 -12.33 -14.18 4.43
N LEU A 382 -13.08 -13.67 3.46
CA LEU A 382 -13.75 -12.36 3.57
C LEU A 382 -15.19 -12.43 4.11
N THR A 383 -15.77 -13.61 4.36
CA THR A 383 -17.15 -13.76 4.88
C THR A 383 -17.27 -13.77 6.40
N ALA A 384 -16.20 -13.49 7.15
CA ALA A 384 -16.21 -13.35 8.60
C ALA A 384 -16.89 -12.02 9.04
N ILE A 385 -18.05 -11.72 8.44
CA ILE A 385 -18.75 -10.44 8.56
C ILE A 385 -19.47 -10.29 9.89
N ASN A 386 -19.74 -11.36 10.66
CA ASN A 386 -20.19 -11.23 12.05
C ASN A 386 -19.78 -12.46 12.87
N ASP A 387 -19.16 -12.20 14.02
CA ASP A 387 -18.95 -13.01 15.22
C ASP A 387 -18.02 -14.26 15.26
N LEU A 388 -17.08 -14.15 16.19
CA LEU A 388 -16.68 -15.14 17.22
C LEU A 388 -16.63 -16.62 16.80
N GLN A 389 -15.40 -17.09 16.53
CA GLN A 389 -14.96 -18.50 16.54
C GLN A 389 -15.45 -19.45 15.43
N GLU A 390 -16.09 -18.99 14.34
CA GLU A 390 -16.30 -19.86 13.18
C GLU A 390 -15.00 -20.04 12.39
N THR A 391 -14.64 -21.31 12.11
CA THR A 391 -13.53 -21.64 11.21
C THR A 391 -13.80 -21.01 9.84
N THR A 392 -12.85 -20.26 9.30
CA THR A 392 -13.03 -19.63 7.98
C THR A 392 -13.21 -20.70 6.89
N PHE A 393 -13.86 -20.38 5.77
CA PHE A 393 -13.96 -21.32 4.63
C PHE A 393 -12.57 -21.79 4.16
N ALA A 394 -11.56 -20.93 4.27
CA ALA A 394 -10.16 -21.28 4.01
C ALA A 394 -9.64 -22.36 5.00
N GLN A 395 -9.93 -22.23 6.29
CA GLN A 395 -9.58 -23.23 7.30
C GLN A 395 -10.34 -24.55 7.06
N ALA A 396 -11.63 -24.49 6.72
CA ALA A 396 -12.42 -25.67 6.38
C ALA A 396 -11.90 -26.38 5.12
N LEU A 397 -11.48 -25.63 4.09
CA LEU A 397 -10.83 -26.18 2.89
C LEU A 397 -9.52 -26.88 3.25
N ALA A 398 -8.65 -26.24 4.03
CA ALA A 398 -7.39 -26.82 4.47
C ALA A 398 -7.61 -28.09 5.32
N GLN A 399 -8.60 -28.09 6.22
CA GLN A 399 -8.96 -29.28 7.00
C GLN A 399 -9.50 -30.41 6.13
N ASN A 400 -10.34 -30.12 5.13
CA ASN A 400 -10.81 -31.12 4.18
C ASN A 400 -9.66 -31.75 3.38
N ILE A 401 -8.71 -30.94 2.90
CA ILE A 401 -7.52 -31.44 2.20
C ILE A 401 -6.70 -32.35 3.12
N LYS A 402 -6.43 -31.93 4.37
CA LYS A 402 -5.72 -32.75 5.36
C LYS A 402 -6.43 -34.08 5.66
N LYS A 403 -7.76 -34.07 5.74
CA LYS A 403 -8.56 -35.29 5.91
C LYS A 403 -8.41 -36.22 4.72
N GLN A 404 -8.48 -35.71 3.49
CA GLN A 404 -8.26 -36.51 2.28
C GLN A 404 -6.86 -37.15 2.23
N ILE A 405 -5.82 -36.43 2.66
CA ILE A 405 -4.47 -37.01 2.81
C ILE A 405 -4.48 -38.12 3.84
N THR A 406 -5.14 -37.91 4.99
CA THR A 406 -5.26 -38.92 6.06
C THR A 406 -5.87 -40.21 5.56
N ASP A 407 -6.87 -40.13 4.69
CA ASP A 407 -7.56 -41.29 4.12
C ASP A 407 -6.64 -42.11 3.18
N ILE A 408 -5.61 -41.49 2.59
CA ILE A 408 -4.64 -42.16 1.69
C ILE A 408 -3.43 -42.72 2.43
N ILE A 409 -3.12 -42.20 3.63
CA ILE A 409 -1.96 -42.67 4.42
C ILE A 409 -1.95 -44.19 4.57
N PRO A 410 -3.05 -44.90 4.91
CA PRO A 410 -3.00 -46.36 5.04
C PRO A 410 -2.54 -47.06 3.75
N GLN A 411 -3.00 -46.62 2.59
CA GLN A 411 -2.62 -47.18 1.30
C GLN A 411 -1.17 -46.84 0.94
N ALA A 412 -0.77 -45.58 1.09
CA ALA A 412 0.57 -45.10 0.74
C ALA A 412 1.63 -45.64 1.71
N ALA A 413 1.41 -45.50 3.02
CA ALA A 413 2.36 -45.88 4.07
C ALA A 413 2.50 -47.40 4.19
N GLY A 414 1.42 -48.17 4.02
CA GLY A 414 1.50 -49.64 4.06
C GLY A 414 2.50 -50.18 3.04
N LYS A 415 2.33 -49.80 1.76
CA LYS A 415 3.22 -50.26 0.67
C LYS A 415 4.66 -49.78 0.83
N ILE A 416 4.84 -48.50 1.18
CA ILE A 416 6.18 -47.92 1.36
C ILE A 416 6.89 -48.56 2.56
N LEU A 417 6.20 -48.81 3.67
CA LEU A 417 6.78 -49.45 4.85
C LEU A 417 7.14 -50.91 4.61
N ASP A 418 6.30 -51.66 3.89
CA ASP A 418 6.64 -53.03 3.50
C ASP A 418 7.88 -53.07 2.59
N THR A 419 8.00 -52.10 1.69
CA THR A 419 9.21 -51.93 0.86
C THR A 419 10.42 -51.57 1.71
N ALA A 420 10.26 -50.69 2.71
CA ALA A 420 11.32 -50.32 3.65
C ALA A 420 11.81 -51.52 4.48
N LYS A 421 10.87 -52.35 4.99
CA LYS A 421 11.19 -53.58 5.72
C LYS A 421 11.95 -54.57 4.83
N LYS A 422 11.46 -54.84 3.61
CA LYS A 422 12.17 -55.71 2.65
C LYS A 422 13.56 -55.18 2.32
N ALA A 423 13.70 -53.88 2.08
CA ALA A 423 14.98 -53.25 1.79
C ALA A 423 15.97 -53.38 2.97
N SER A 424 15.49 -53.19 4.20
CA SER A 424 16.28 -53.35 5.41
C SER A 424 16.68 -54.80 5.67
N ASP A 425 15.70 -55.71 5.70
CA ASP A 425 15.87 -57.05 6.27
C ASP A 425 16.40 -58.06 5.24
N ILE A 426 16.05 -57.88 3.96
CA ILE A 426 16.45 -58.80 2.88
C ILE A 426 17.63 -58.24 2.10
N SER A 427 17.50 -57.01 1.59
CA SER A 427 18.52 -56.41 0.69
C SER A 427 19.66 -55.72 1.42
N GLN A 428 19.58 -55.56 2.75
CA GLN A 428 20.55 -54.85 3.59
C GLN A 428 20.80 -53.38 3.15
N LYS A 429 19.84 -52.77 2.45
CA LYS A 429 19.86 -51.37 1.99
C LYS A 429 19.25 -50.45 3.05
N HIS A 430 19.88 -50.37 4.21
CA HIS A 430 19.33 -49.64 5.36
C HIS A 430 19.16 -48.13 5.12
N ALA A 431 20.04 -47.51 4.33
CA ALA A 431 19.96 -46.09 3.98
C ALA A 431 18.73 -45.80 3.10
N TYR A 432 18.44 -46.67 2.13
CA TYR A 432 17.22 -46.57 1.32
C TYR A 432 15.96 -46.79 2.16
N ALA A 433 15.95 -47.79 3.04
CA ALA A 433 14.83 -48.02 3.95
C ALA A 433 14.55 -46.80 4.86
N TYR A 434 15.60 -46.11 5.32
CA TYR A 434 15.47 -44.86 6.08
C TYR A 434 14.81 -43.75 5.25
N ALA A 435 15.20 -43.60 3.97
CA ALA A 435 14.60 -42.63 3.06
C ALA A 435 13.10 -42.88 2.82
N LEU A 436 12.70 -44.16 2.71
CA LEU A 436 11.30 -44.56 2.60
C LEU A 436 10.49 -44.20 3.85
N CYS A 437 11.05 -44.43 5.05
CA CYS A 437 10.41 -44.00 6.29
C CYS A 437 10.24 -42.48 6.36
N LYS A 438 11.24 -41.70 5.90
CA LYS A 438 11.16 -40.24 5.80
C LYS A 438 10.05 -39.78 4.85
N LEU A 439 9.86 -40.47 3.73
CA LEU A 439 8.78 -40.18 2.79
C LEU A 439 7.42 -40.38 3.46
N VAL A 440 7.22 -41.50 4.16
CA VAL A 440 5.98 -41.78 4.93
C VAL A 440 5.73 -40.71 5.99
N ARG A 441 6.78 -40.30 6.71
CA ARG A 441 6.72 -39.20 7.69
C ARG A 441 6.32 -37.88 7.06
N ALA A 442 6.86 -37.53 5.90
CA ALA A 442 6.50 -36.31 5.19
C ALA A 442 5.02 -36.30 4.76
N ILE A 443 4.45 -37.44 4.34
CA ILE A 443 3.01 -37.57 4.08
C ILE A 443 2.21 -37.36 5.37
N GLY A 444 2.65 -37.96 6.48
CA GLY A 444 2.00 -37.80 7.79
C GLY A 444 2.00 -36.36 8.30
N ASP A 445 3.13 -35.65 8.15
CA ASP A 445 3.28 -34.27 8.60
C ASP A 445 2.34 -33.30 7.85
N LEU A 446 1.97 -33.62 6.59
CA LEU A 446 0.95 -32.86 5.84
C LEU A 446 -0.45 -32.97 6.44
N ALA A 447 -0.84 -34.19 6.83
CA ALA A 447 -2.13 -34.43 7.45
C ALA A 447 -2.19 -33.77 8.85
N GLY A 448 -1.10 -33.78 9.60
CA GLY A 448 -0.99 -33.10 10.89
C GLY A 448 -1.92 -33.72 11.94
N ASP A 449 -2.68 -32.90 12.67
CA ASP A 449 -3.51 -33.37 13.79
C ASP A 449 -4.62 -34.36 13.41
N THR A 450 -4.96 -34.50 12.12
CA THR A 450 -5.99 -35.47 11.68
C THR A 450 -5.52 -36.92 11.78
N THR A 451 -4.21 -37.17 11.98
CA THR A 451 -3.64 -38.53 12.09
C THR A 451 -3.49 -39.01 13.54
N GLN A 452 -4.20 -38.42 14.51
CA GLN A 452 -4.01 -38.74 15.93
C GLN A 452 -4.60 -40.10 16.35
N ASN A 453 -5.56 -40.66 15.59
CA ASN A 453 -6.21 -41.94 15.90
C ASN A 453 -6.39 -42.82 14.64
N GLY A 454 -6.42 -44.14 14.80
CA GLY A 454 -6.68 -45.12 13.73
C GLY A 454 -5.44 -45.71 13.04
N ASP A 455 -5.65 -46.43 11.94
CA ASP A 455 -4.62 -47.20 11.23
C ASP A 455 -3.49 -46.31 10.67
N ALA A 456 -3.84 -45.11 10.18
CA ALA A 456 -2.87 -44.12 9.73
C ALA A 456 -1.88 -43.71 10.84
N HIS A 457 -2.38 -43.56 12.08
CA HIS A 457 -1.53 -43.23 13.22
C HIS A 457 -0.53 -44.35 13.51
N GLN A 458 -1.00 -45.60 13.53
CA GLN A 458 -0.18 -46.77 13.84
C GLN A 458 0.96 -46.93 12.83
N LEU A 459 0.68 -46.76 11.53
CA LEU A 459 1.68 -46.82 10.47
C LEU A 459 2.73 -45.71 10.60
N LEU A 460 2.33 -44.48 10.96
CA LEU A 460 3.28 -43.38 11.21
C LEU A 460 4.16 -43.62 12.44
N VAL A 461 3.61 -44.23 13.49
CA VAL A 461 4.37 -44.65 14.68
C VAL A 461 5.35 -45.76 14.33
N GLU A 462 4.94 -46.73 13.53
CA GLU A 462 5.80 -47.81 13.05
C GLU A 462 6.93 -47.27 12.15
N ALA A 463 6.60 -46.40 11.20
CA ALA A 463 7.57 -45.70 10.35
C ALA A 463 8.64 -44.99 11.18
N LYS A 464 8.21 -44.26 12.23
CA LYS A 464 9.12 -43.55 13.14
C LYS A 464 10.03 -44.52 13.90
N LYS A 465 9.49 -45.61 14.45
CA LYS A 465 10.31 -46.62 15.16
C LYS A 465 11.36 -47.24 14.23
N LEU A 466 10.96 -47.57 13.00
CA LEU A 466 11.89 -48.11 12.00
C LEU A 466 12.93 -47.07 11.59
N GLU A 467 12.52 -45.82 11.35
CA GLU A 467 13.42 -44.69 11.08
C GLU A 467 14.47 -44.51 12.19
N ASP A 468 14.06 -44.48 13.46
CA ASP A 468 14.96 -44.30 14.61
C ASP A 468 15.98 -45.44 14.71
N ASN A 469 15.56 -46.69 14.46
CA ASN A 469 16.44 -47.86 14.47
C ASN A 469 17.43 -47.83 13.29
N LEU A 470 16.95 -47.54 12.09
CA LEU A 470 17.79 -47.42 10.89
C LEU A 470 18.78 -46.27 11.01
N ARG A 471 18.36 -45.14 11.59
CA ARG A 471 19.22 -43.99 11.87
C ARG A 471 20.40 -44.42 12.74
N LYS A 472 20.15 -45.06 13.89
CA LYS A 472 21.23 -45.56 14.76
C LYS A 472 22.18 -46.50 14.02
N LEU A 473 21.64 -47.46 13.25
CA LEU A 473 22.44 -48.39 12.47
C LEU A 473 23.29 -47.67 11.40
N ILE A 474 22.74 -46.67 10.73
CA ILE A 474 23.44 -45.84 9.75
C ILE A 474 24.59 -45.08 10.42
N GLU A 475 24.31 -44.44 11.55
CA GLU A 475 25.30 -43.70 12.33
C GLU A 475 26.47 -44.59 12.75
N GLU A 476 26.19 -45.80 13.27
CA GLU A 476 27.20 -46.73 13.78
C GLU A 476 27.99 -47.46 12.68
N LYS A 477 27.32 -47.93 11.61
CA LYS A 477 27.93 -48.83 10.61
C LYS A 477 28.43 -48.11 9.35
N TYR A 478 27.78 -47.01 8.96
CA TYR A 478 28.03 -46.37 7.66
C TYR A 478 28.67 -44.99 7.76
N LEU A 479 28.33 -44.22 8.80
CA LEU A 479 28.84 -42.86 8.99
C LEU A 479 29.98 -42.75 10.00
N ALA A 480 30.23 -43.79 10.80
CA ALA A 480 31.36 -43.81 11.72
C ALA A 480 32.70 -43.77 10.95
N GLN A 481 33.52 -42.77 11.26
CA GLN A 481 34.80 -42.48 10.65
C GLN A 481 35.91 -42.56 11.69
N THR A 482 37.04 -43.13 11.26
CA THR A 482 38.25 -43.15 12.06
C THR A 482 39.35 -42.33 11.39
N ILE A 483 40.10 -41.55 12.18
CA ILE A 483 41.28 -40.83 11.73
C ILE A 483 42.51 -41.58 12.24
N SER A 484 43.28 -42.20 11.36
CA SER A 484 44.60 -42.76 11.70
C SER A 484 45.69 -41.77 11.37
N ILE A 485 46.55 -41.50 12.36
CA ILE A 485 47.66 -40.56 12.23
C ILE A 485 48.95 -41.35 12.33
N LYS A 486 49.71 -41.43 11.23
CA LYS A 486 51.04 -42.05 11.25
C LYS A 486 52.08 -41.11 11.83
N ASP A 487 53.16 -41.69 12.34
CA ASP A 487 54.27 -40.93 12.91
C ASP A 487 54.89 -39.99 11.86
N MET A 488 55.20 -38.76 12.30
CA MET A 488 55.91 -37.78 11.48
C MET A 488 57.42 -37.96 11.62
N GLU A 489 58.13 -37.65 10.55
CA GLU A 489 59.59 -37.60 10.51
C GLU A 489 60.10 -36.19 10.81
N ALA A 490 61.27 -36.09 11.44
CA ALA A 490 61.95 -34.82 11.70
C ALA A 490 63.46 -35.05 11.77
N ALA A 491 64.25 -34.02 11.41
CA ALA A 491 65.72 -34.08 11.57
C ALA A 491 66.13 -34.17 13.06
N THR A 492 65.35 -33.55 13.94
CA THR A 492 65.56 -33.60 15.39
C THR A 492 64.92 -34.87 15.98
N PRO A 493 65.69 -35.74 16.68
CA PRO A 493 65.15 -36.96 17.28
C PRO A 493 63.98 -36.67 18.23
N GLY A 494 62.90 -37.43 18.09
CA GLY A 494 61.70 -37.33 18.94
C GLY A 494 60.72 -36.20 18.58
N LEU A 495 61.15 -35.15 17.86
CA LEU A 495 60.31 -34.00 17.51
C LEU A 495 59.09 -34.41 16.66
N GLY A 496 59.29 -35.30 15.68
CA GLY A 496 58.22 -35.80 14.81
C GLY A 496 57.14 -36.54 15.60
N LEU A 497 57.53 -37.44 16.49
CA LEU A 497 56.58 -38.17 17.38
C LEU A 497 55.82 -37.21 18.31
N THR A 498 56.49 -36.18 18.84
CA THR A 498 55.82 -35.15 19.65
C THR A 498 54.78 -34.40 18.82
N TYR A 499 55.14 -33.96 17.61
CA TYR A 499 54.21 -33.28 16.71
C TYR A 499 53.02 -34.14 16.31
N THR A 500 53.22 -35.44 16.03
CA THR A 500 52.13 -36.39 15.76
C THR A 500 51.11 -36.43 16.90
N ARG A 501 51.59 -36.54 18.15
CA ARG A 501 50.74 -36.56 19.34
C ARG A 501 50.02 -35.23 19.56
N ASP A 502 50.71 -34.12 19.34
CA ASP A 502 50.14 -32.78 19.47
C ASP A 502 49.02 -32.56 18.44
N VAL A 503 49.22 -32.98 17.18
CA VAL A 503 48.20 -32.91 16.12
C VAL A 503 47.00 -33.79 16.48
N ALA A 504 47.21 -35.00 16.99
CA ALA A 504 46.13 -35.88 17.44
C ALA A 504 45.30 -35.21 18.55
N ASN A 505 45.95 -34.63 19.55
CA ASN A 505 45.28 -33.95 20.65
C ASN A 505 44.51 -32.71 20.18
N ALA A 506 45.13 -31.88 19.34
CA ALA A 506 44.51 -30.68 18.79
C ALA A 506 43.29 -31.01 17.92
N LEU A 507 43.37 -32.04 17.07
CA LEU A 507 42.24 -32.52 16.29
C LEU A 507 41.11 -33.06 17.17
N ASN A 508 41.42 -33.81 18.23
CA ASN A 508 40.40 -34.32 19.16
C ASN A 508 39.62 -33.18 19.82
N VAL A 509 40.31 -32.09 20.20
CA VAL A 509 39.67 -30.89 20.73
C VAL A 509 38.77 -30.24 19.67
N LEU A 510 39.26 -30.08 18.44
CA LEU A 510 38.48 -29.48 17.35
C LEU A 510 37.23 -30.30 16.99
N ILE A 511 37.36 -31.62 16.88
CA ILE A 511 36.26 -32.54 16.59
C ILE A 511 35.13 -32.36 17.63
N LYS A 512 35.48 -32.26 18.92
CA LYS A 512 34.50 -31.98 19.99
C LYS A 512 33.91 -30.57 19.90
N SER A 513 34.74 -29.55 19.69
CA SER A 513 34.27 -28.16 19.57
C SER A 513 33.31 -27.94 18.40
N PHE A 514 33.45 -28.72 17.33
CA PHE A 514 32.57 -28.70 16.16
C PHE A 514 31.45 -29.76 16.21
N ASN A 515 31.27 -30.47 17.33
CA ASN A 515 30.28 -31.54 17.55
C ASN A 515 30.34 -32.68 16.51
N LEU A 516 31.54 -33.03 16.07
CA LEU A 516 31.81 -34.11 15.12
C LEU A 516 32.16 -35.43 15.81
N ASP A 517 32.35 -35.41 17.13
CA ASP A 517 32.75 -36.55 17.96
C ASP A 517 31.74 -37.70 17.96
N LYS A 518 30.48 -37.42 17.60
CA LYS A 518 29.47 -38.46 17.36
C LYS A 518 29.82 -39.38 16.18
N PHE A 519 30.53 -38.86 15.17
CA PHE A 519 30.84 -39.60 13.93
C PHE A 519 32.32 -39.90 13.77
N ILE A 520 33.19 -39.09 14.37
CA ILE A 520 34.62 -39.10 14.09
C ILE A 520 35.38 -39.43 15.35
N THR A 521 36.21 -40.47 15.29
CA THR A 521 37.13 -40.84 16.36
C THR A 521 38.57 -40.91 15.84
N ILE A 522 39.54 -40.59 16.68
CA ILE A 522 40.96 -40.78 16.36
C ILE A 522 41.32 -42.21 16.74
N ALA A 523 41.80 -42.98 15.76
CA ALA A 523 42.13 -44.38 15.94
C ALA A 523 43.42 -44.56 16.74
N GLU A 524 43.42 -45.56 17.61
CA GLU A 524 44.66 -46.04 18.21
C GLU A 524 45.49 -46.80 17.16
N PRO A 525 46.82 -46.86 17.33
CA PRO A 525 47.68 -47.64 16.44
C PRO A 525 47.22 -49.11 16.38
N GLY A 526 46.91 -49.60 15.18
CA GLY A 526 46.46 -50.98 14.95
C GLY A 526 44.95 -51.20 14.95
N THR A 527 44.13 -50.16 15.19
CA THR A 527 42.66 -50.26 15.01
C THR A 527 42.32 -50.37 13.51
N PRO A 528 41.38 -51.26 13.11
CA PRO A 528 40.92 -51.33 11.73
C PRO A 528 40.30 -50.00 11.28
N LEU A 529 40.68 -49.56 10.08
CA LEU A 529 40.22 -48.31 9.51
C LEU A 529 38.80 -48.44 8.95
N SER A 530 37.97 -47.44 9.21
CA SER A 530 36.69 -47.30 8.52
C SER A 530 36.94 -47.11 7.01
N PRO A 531 36.13 -47.72 6.12
CA PRO A 531 36.21 -47.48 4.67
C PRO A 531 36.08 -46.00 4.30
N TRP A 532 35.41 -45.21 5.16
CA TRP A 532 35.19 -43.77 5.01
C TRP A 532 36.10 -42.93 5.92
N GLY A 533 37.06 -43.57 6.59
CA GLY A 533 38.00 -42.93 7.49
C GLY A 533 39.09 -42.12 6.78
N TYR A 534 39.86 -41.40 7.58
CA TYR A 534 40.97 -40.57 7.12
C TYR A 534 42.30 -41.20 7.54
N VAL A 535 43.30 -41.08 6.68
CA VAL A 535 44.68 -41.46 6.99
C VAL A 535 45.57 -40.26 6.80
N LEU A 536 46.23 -39.83 7.87
CA LEU A 536 47.31 -38.86 7.83
C LEU A 536 48.64 -39.61 7.74
N TYR A 537 49.44 -39.34 6.71
CA TYR A 537 50.68 -40.07 6.43
C TYR A 537 51.74 -39.21 5.76
N ASN A 538 52.98 -39.72 5.74
CA ASN A 538 54.16 -39.03 5.19
C ASN A 538 54.28 -37.61 5.75
N GLY A 539 54.12 -37.46 7.07
CA GLY A 539 54.24 -36.17 7.73
C GLY A 539 55.69 -35.86 8.06
N VAL A 540 56.11 -34.61 7.86
CA VAL A 540 57.49 -34.17 8.06
C VAL A 540 57.49 -32.80 8.75
N VAL A 541 58.27 -32.68 9.82
CA VAL A 541 58.68 -31.40 10.41
C VAL A 541 60.01 -31.00 9.76
N ALA A 542 59.92 -30.20 8.71
CA ALA A 542 61.04 -29.88 7.83
C ALA A 542 61.94 -28.77 8.40
N GLU A 543 61.34 -27.73 8.99
CA GLU A 543 62.06 -26.60 9.60
C GLU A 543 61.47 -26.31 10.98
N TYR A 544 62.35 -26.12 11.96
CA TYR A 544 62.02 -25.82 13.35
C TYR A 544 63.18 -25.03 13.98
N ASP A 545 63.28 -23.74 13.62
CA ASP A 545 64.37 -22.86 14.03
C ASP A 545 63.84 -21.61 14.74
N GLY A 546 64.48 -21.19 15.82
CA GLY A 546 64.13 -20.01 16.63
C GLY A 546 65.30 -19.05 16.85
N ASN A 547 66.39 -19.21 16.09
CA ASN A 547 67.64 -18.49 16.31
C ASN A 547 67.68 -17.11 15.63
N ALA A 548 66.83 -16.85 14.64
CA ALA A 548 66.80 -15.59 13.92
C ALA A 548 66.46 -14.42 14.87
N THR A 549 67.36 -13.45 14.94
CA THR A 549 67.22 -12.24 15.76
C THR A 549 67.69 -11.03 14.97
N THR A 550 66.91 -9.95 14.98
CA THR A 550 67.31 -8.65 14.42
C THR A 550 67.23 -7.60 15.52
N GLU A 551 68.26 -6.75 15.59
CA GLU A 551 68.34 -5.66 16.58
C GLU A 551 68.31 -4.31 15.87
N ARG A 552 67.54 -3.36 16.40
CA ARG A 552 67.50 -1.97 15.95
C ARG A 552 67.72 -1.05 17.14
N HIS A 553 68.56 -0.06 16.94
CA HIS A 553 68.86 0.97 17.93
C HIS A 553 68.24 2.30 17.49
N ALA A 554 67.50 2.92 18.38
CA ALA A 554 66.90 4.23 18.19
C ALA A 554 67.10 5.07 19.47
N PHE A 555 66.83 6.36 19.39
CA PHE A 555 66.88 7.26 20.53
C PHE A 555 65.58 8.05 20.62
N ARG A 556 65.07 8.23 21.83
CA ARG A 556 64.00 9.20 22.11
C ARG A 556 64.49 10.22 23.12
N SER A 557 64.19 11.49 22.89
CA SER A 557 64.55 12.58 23.79
C SER A 557 63.33 13.03 24.60
N ILE A 558 63.51 13.29 25.89
CA ILE A 558 62.51 13.88 26.77
C ILE A 558 63.12 15.09 27.47
N GLN A 559 62.40 16.21 27.48
CA GLN A 559 62.76 17.37 28.30
C GLN A 559 61.97 17.34 29.61
N ARG A 560 62.66 17.65 30.71
CA ARG A 560 62.09 17.64 32.06
C ARG A 560 62.71 18.72 32.95
N TYR A 561 61.99 19.13 33.98
CA TYR A 561 62.47 20.13 34.93
C TYR A 561 63.37 19.50 36.00
N GLY A 562 64.56 20.07 36.16
CA GLY A 562 65.62 19.65 37.08
C GLY A 562 65.58 20.34 38.44
N ASP A 563 66.70 20.29 39.15
CA ASP A 563 66.83 20.90 40.48
C ASP A 563 66.77 22.44 40.42
N ILE A 564 66.18 23.03 41.45
CA ILE A 564 66.15 24.48 41.65
C ILE A 564 67.33 24.87 42.53
N LYS A 565 68.21 25.74 42.04
CA LYS A 565 69.35 26.27 42.79
C LYS A 565 69.06 27.70 43.22
N ARG A 566 69.24 27.98 44.52
CA ARG A 566 69.20 29.34 45.05
C ARG A 566 70.57 29.98 44.86
N VAL A 567 70.60 31.07 44.11
CA VAL A 567 71.78 31.87 43.81
C VAL A 567 71.58 33.26 44.40
N VAL A 568 72.65 33.88 44.91
CA VAL A 568 72.56 35.27 45.38
C VAL A 568 72.34 36.16 44.17
N ASN A 569 71.30 36.99 44.21
CA ASN A 569 71.04 37.93 43.13
C ASN A 569 72.23 38.90 43.02
N PRO A 570 72.99 38.89 41.90
CA PRO A 570 74.19 39.73 41.78
C PRO A 570 73.88 41.23 41.79
N ALA A 571 72.62 41.62 41.52
CA ALA A 571 72.15 43.01 41.59
C ALA A 571 71.58 43.41 42.97
N TYR A 572 71.69 42.55 43.98
CA TYR A 572 71.20 42.84 45.32
C TYR A 572 72.12 43.83 46.07
N GLU A 573 71.60 45.02 46.34
CA GLU A 573 72.19 45.99 47.26
C GLU A 573 71.29 46.15 48.49
N LYS A 574 71.89 46.29 49.68
CA LYS A 574 71.16 46.34 50.97
C LYS A 574 70.08 47.44 51.03
N ASP A 575 70.24 48.51 50.25
CA ASP A 575 69.36 49.67 50.24
C ASP A 575 68.29 49.63 49.13
N ASN A 576 68.31 48.60 48.28
CA ASN A 576 67.43 48.51 47.11
C ASN A 576 66.37 47.39 47.30
N LYS A 577 65.13 47.62 46.84
CA LYS A 577 63.98 46.69 47.04
C LYS A 577 64.07 45.39 46.24
N GLN A 578 65.22 45.06 45.66
CA GLN A 578 65.37 43.83 44.89
C GLN A 578 65.47 42.61 45.82
N PRO A 579 64.87 41.48 45.43
CA PRO A 579 64.99 40.25 46.20
C PRO A 579 66.45 39.80 46.26
N LYS A 580 66.87 39.42 47.47
CA LYS A 580 68.24 38.98 47.78
C LYS A 580 68.65 37.71 47.03
N ASP A 581 67.67 36.88 46.72
CA ASP A 581 67.87 35.57 46.14
C ASP A 581 67.21 35.48 44.77
N ARG A 582 67.93 34.85 43.85
CA ARG A 582 67.43 34.39 42.55
C ARG A 582 67.41 32.87 42.57
N PHE A 583 66.44 32.26 41.91
CA PHE A 583 66.33 30.81 41.78
C PHE A 583 66.49 30.43 40.31
N ASP A 584 67.47 29.58 40.04
CA ASP A 584 67.76 29.08 38.70
C ASP A 584 67.30 27.62 38.64
N GLN A 585 66.32 27.32 37.78
CA GLN A 585 65.85 25.96 37.52
C GLN A 585 66.45 25.41 36.23
N GLU A 586 67.04 24.23 36.31
CA GLU A 586 67.57 23.52 35.15
C GLU A 586 66.43 22.93 34.31
N VAL A 587 66.47 23.13 32.98
CA VAL A 587 65.68 22.34 32.03
C VAL A 587 66.62 21.31 31.42
N ILE A 588 66.31 20.05 31.71
CA ILE A 588 67.18 18.92 31.42
C ILE A 588 66.57 18.13 30.26
N GLU A 589 67.36 17.94 29.20
CA GLU A 589 67.05 16.97 28.15
C GLU A 589 67.73 15.64 28.50
N GLN A 590 66.92 14.59 28.57
CA GLN A 590 67.38 13.23 28.80
C GLN A 590 67.12 12.39 27.56
N LEU A 591 68.19 11.81 27.04
CA LEU A 591 68.19 10.93 25.89
C LEU A 591 68.04 9.48 26.37
N ILE A 592 67.10 8.76 25.79
CA ILE A 592 66.79 7.37 26.11
C ILE A 592 67.15 6.53 24.89
N HIS A 593 68.09 5.62 25.09
CA HIS A 593 68.50 4.61 24.13
C HIS A 593 67.42 3.53 24.09
N VAL A 594 66.82 3.32 22.93
CA VAL A 594 65.81 2.28 22.70
C VAL A 594 66.44 1.18 21.88
N LYS A 595 66.55 -0.01 22.48
CA LYS A 595 66.95 -1.24 21.80
C LYS A 595 65.72 -2.08 21.50
N GLU A 596 65.34 -2.13 20.22
CA GLU A 596 64.29 -3.02 19.73
C GLU A 596 64.92 -4.32 19.26
N ILE A 597 64.47 -5.45 19.83
CA ILE A 597 64.94 -6.78 19.47
C ILE A 597 63.74 -7.56 18.93
N GLU A 598 63.82 -7.97 17.68
CA GLU A 598 62.83 -8.85 17.06
C GLU A 598 63.42 -10.24 16.93
N ARG A 599 62.78 -11.23 17.57
CA ARG A 599 63.11 -12.65 17.39
C ARG A 599 62.08 -13.28 16.48
N GLN A 600 62.53 -14.23 15.68
CA GLN A 600 61.69 -14.91 14.71
C GLN A 600 61.89 -16.42 14.84
N ALA A 601 60.78 -17.15 14.92
CA ALA A 601 60.77 -18.60 14.76
C ALA A 601 60.23 -18.98 13.39
N HIS A 602 60.82 -19.99 12.77
CA HIS A 602 60.37 -20.57 11.50
C HIS A 602 59.95 -22.01 11.74
N ILE A 603 58.69 -22.31 11.43
CA ILE A 603 58.15 -23.66 11.50
C ILE A 603 57.58 -24.04 10.14
N ARG A 604 58.09 -25.16 9.61
CA ARG A 604 57.55 -25.79 8.40
C ARG A 604 57.18 -27.23 8.69
N VAL A 605 55.88 -27.50 8.64
CA VAL A 605 55.30 -28.83 8.85
C VAL A 605 54.34 -29.14 7.71
N PHE A 606 54.41 -30.36 7.18
CA PHE A 606 53.46 -30.83 6.19
C PHE A 606 53.12 -32.30 6.38
N MET A 607 51.92 -32.70 5.96
CA MET A 607 51.46 -34.08 6.01
C MET A 607 50.40 -34.34 4.93
N ASN A 608 50.38 -35.55 4.37
CA ASN A 608 49.34 -35.93 3.43
C ASN A 608 48.11 -36.43 4.21
N ILE A 609 46.94 -35.97 3.80
CA ILE A 609 45.65 -36.51 4.23
C ILE A 609 45.02 -37.26 3.05
N ARG A 610 44.63 -38.52 3.30
CA ARG A 610 43.78 -39.31 2.40
C ARG A 610 42.42 -39.49 3.07
N GLY A 611 41.36 -39.09 2.37
CA GLY A 611 39.98 -39.28 2.79
C GLY A 611 39.12 -39.79 1.64
N PRO A 612 37.78 -39.83 1.82
CA PRO A 612 36.85 -40.31 0.79
C PRO A 612 36.95 -39.49 -0.51
N GLY A 613 37.52 -40.10 -1.55
CA GLY A 613 37.62 -39.49 -2.88
C GLY A 613 38.68 -38.41 -3.05
N PHE A 614 39.58 -38.20 -2.08
CA PHE A 614 40.66 -37.22 -2.22
C PHE A 614 41.96 -37.65 -1.52
N THR A 615 43.07 -37.09 -1.99
CA THR A 615 44.37 -37.12 -1.32
C THR A 615 45.03 -35.77 -1.55
N THR A 616 45.41 -35.08 -0.47
CA THR A 616 46.05 -33.76 -0.57
C THR A 616 47.13 -33.59 0.48
N LEU A 617 48.11 -32.74 0.16
CA LEU A 617 49.10 -32.27 1.11
C LEU A 617 48.49 -31.11 1.92
N VAL A 618 48.66 -31.15 3.24
CA VAL A 618 48.36 -30.03 4.14
C VAL A 618 49.67 -29.56 4.73
N ASP A 619 49.92 -28.25 4.65
CA ASP A 619 51.16 -27.65 5.11
C ASP A 619 50.94 -26.35 5.88
N VAL A 620 51.89 -26.07 6.76
CA VAL A 620 52.09 -24.77 7.42
C VAL A 620 53.56 -24.45 7.26
N ASN A 621 53.85 -23.29 6.66
CA ASN A 621 55.18 -22.76 6.48
C ASN A 621 55.15 -21.28 6.87
N GLU A 622 55.47 -21.00 8.13
CA GLU A 622 55.20 -19.71 8.74
C GLU A 622 56.41 -19.20 9.52
N PHE A 623 56.56 -17.88 9.48
CA PHE A 623 57.50 -17.15 10.32
C PHE A 623 56.74 -16.42 11.42
N TYR A 624 57.18 -16.60 12.65
CA TYR A 624 56.57 -16.08 13.86
C TYR A 624 57.45 -15.00 14.49
N PRO A 625 57.28 -13.72 14.12
CA PRO A 625 58.05 -12.63 14.68
C PRO A 625 57.48 -12.17 16.03
N LYS A 626 58.38 -11.82 16.97
CA LYS A 626 58.03 -11.18 18.22
C LYS A 626 59.04 -10.09 18.58
N LYS A 627 58.52 -8.89 18.87
CA LYS A 627 59.31 -7.70 19.21
C LYS A 627 59.37 -7.50 20.72
N PHE A 628 60.57 -7.18 21.20
CA PHE A 628 60.91 -6.83 22.57
C PHE A 628 61.59 -5.47 22.57
N VAL A 629 61.26 -4.62 23.53
CA VAL A 629 61.85 -3.28 23.66
C VAL A 629 62.54 -3.17 25.01
N VAL A 630 63.82 -2.79 24.98
CA VAL A 630 64.62 -2.48 26.16
C VAL A 630 65.09 -1.03 26.04
N GLU A 631 64.71 -0.21 27.01
CA GLU A 631 65.10 1.19 27.11
C GLU A 631 66.15 1.36 28.20
N GLU A 632 67.20 2.11 27.85
CA GLU A 632 68.31 2.43 28.73
C GLU A 632 68.60 3.92 28.66
N SER A 633 68.93 4.53 29.80
CA SER A 633 69.36 5.93 29.84
C SER A 633 70.29 6.10 31.02
N HIS A 634 71.51 6.54 30.76
CA HIS A 634 72.50 6.81 31.79
C HIS A 634 72.19 8.15 32.46
N PRO A 635 72.00 8.19 33.80
CA PRO A 635 71.50 9.38 34.51
C PRO A 635 72.46 10.59 34.46
N PHE A 636 73.69 10.40 33.99
CA PHE A 636 74.70 11.46 33.88
C PHE A 636 75.24 11.69 32.47
N ASN A 637 75.25 10.65 31.61
CA ASN A 637 75.91 10.74 30.30
C ASN A 637 74.91 11.11 29.21
N ASP A 638 73.67 10.68 29.38
CA ASP A 638 72.58 10.93 28.43
C ASP A 638 71.70 12.10 28.87
N VAL A 639 72.20 12.90 29.82
CA VAL A 639 71.47 13.99 30.45
C VAL A 639 72.24 15.28 30.23
N LYS A 640 71.61 16.26 29.57
CA LYS A 640 72.19 17.56 29.29
C LYS A 640 71.25 18.66 29.75
N ILE A 641 71.80 19.68 30.41
CA ILE A 641 71.06 20.91 30.71
C ILE A 641 70.99 21.71 29.41
N VAL A 642 69.78 21.94 28.93
CA VAL A 642 69.53 22.65 27.67
C VAL A 642 69.32 24.15 27.92
N SER A 643 68.70 24.49 29.04
CA SER A 643 68.48 25.89 29.43
C SER A 643 68.31 26.03 30.94
N TYR A 644 68.41 27.26 31.43
CA TYR A 644 68.06 27.65 32.78
C TYR A 644 66.84 28.58 32.75
N ILE A 645 65.88 28.35 33.64
CA ILE A 645 64.77 29.26 33.92
C ILE A 645 65.14 30.03 35.19
N GLU A 646 65.37 31.33 35.06
CA GLU A 646 65.74 32.21 36.18
C GLU A 646 64.51 32.95 36.69
N GLU A 647 64.17 32.81 37.97
CA GLU A 647 63.05 33.49 38.61
C GLU A 647 63.39 33.94 40.03
N TYR A 648 62.73 35.02 40.49
CA TYR A 648 62.95 35.55 41.84
C TYR A 648 61.95 35.03 42.87
N ASN A 649 60.90 34.33 42.42
CA ASN A 649 59.94 33.66 43.27
C ASN A 649 59.93 32.15 42.99
N ILE A 650 60.20 31.35 44.02
CA ILE A 650 60.27 29.89 43.92
C ILE A 650 58.93 29.26 43.50
N ASP A 651 57.79 29.86 43.85
CA ASP A 651 56.45 29.34 43.54
C ASP A 651 56.12 29.39 42.03
N LYS A 652 56.89 30.16 41.25
CA LYS A 652 56.76 30.21 39.79
C LYS A 652 57.51 29.09 39.06
N LEU A 653 58.45 28.44 39.75
CA LEU A 653 59.21 27.32 39.21
C LEU A 653 58.45 26.01 39.40
N LYS A 654 58.73 25.02 38.54
CA LYS A 654 58.06 23.72 38.61
C LYS A 654 58.76 22.81 39.61
N PRO A 655 58.06 21.89 40.28
CA PRO A 655 58.75 20.85 41.04
C PRO A 655 59.59 20.00 40.08
N ARG A 656 60.68 19.42 40.58
CA ARG A 656 61.52 18.52 39.80
C ARG A 656 60.69 17.35 39.25
N ASP A 657 60.79 17.13 37.95
CA ASP A 657 60.11 16.02 37.31
C ASP A 657 60.76 14.68 37.69
N PRO A 658 59.97 13.62 37.89
CA PRO A 658 60.50 12.30 38.16
C PRO A 658 61.36 11.79 36.99
N LEU A 659 62.18 10.76 37.26
CA LEU A 659 62.89 10.05 36.19
C LEU A 659 61.87 9.37 35.26
N PRO A 660 62.12 9.37 33.94
CA PRO A 660 61.23 8.69 33.01
C PRO A 660 61.22 7.19 33.29
N THR A 661 60.04 6.58 33.27
CA THR A 661 59.91 5.13 33.35
C THR A 661 60.46 4.51 32.06
N LEU A 662 61.46 3.65 32.21
CA LEU A 662 62.08 2.93 31.11
C LEU A 662 61.36 1.60 30.89
N LYS A 663 61.04 1.29 29.63
CA LYS A 663 60.46 -0.02 29.28
C LYS A 663 61.56 -1.08 29.26
N GLN A 664 61.36 -2.19 29.99
CA GLN A 664 62.30 -3.32 30.00
C GLN A 664 61.57 -4.64 29.74
N ASP A 665 61.41 -4.99 28.47
CA ASP A 665 60.83 -6.28 28.10
C ASP A 665 61.82 -7.42 28.34
N ARG A 666 61.35 -8.52 28.97
CA ARG A 666 62.13 -9.76 29.06
C ARG A 666 62.22 -10.41 27.68
N ILE A 667 63.43 -10.44 27.11
CA ILE A 667 63.70 -11.09 25.82
C ILE A 667 63.53 -12.61 25.98
N TRP A 668 62.71 -13.20 25.13
CA TRP A 668 62.49 -14.65 25.13
C TRP A 668 63.69 -15.43 24.59
N THR A 669 63.91 -16.62 25.11
CA THR A 669 64.90 -17.56 24.58
C THR A 669 64.42 -18.19 23.26
N PRO A 670 65.33 -18.76 22.43
CA PRO A 670 64.92 -19.51 21.23
C PRO A 670 63.92 -20.64 21.53
N GLY A 671 64.08 -21.32 22.68
CA GLY A 671 63.16 -22.38 23.10
C GLY A 671 61.76 -21.86 23.44
N GLU A 672 61.65 -20.71 24.10
CA GLU A 672 60.36 -20.05 24.38
C GLU A 672 59.68 -19.56 23.08
N MET A 673 60.47 -19.03 22.13
CA MET A 673 59.98 -18.66 20.81
C MET A 673 59.43 -19.88 20.05
N LEU A 674 60.14 -21.01 20.09
CA LEU A 674 59.73 -22.25 19.43
C LEU A 674 58.50 -22.89 20.08
N ASP A 675 58.37 -22.91 21.41
CA ASP A 675 57.16 -23.44 22.06
C ASP A 675 55.91 -22.61 21.72
N TRP A 676 56.06 -21.28 21.70
CA TRP A 676 54.98 -20.38 21.29
C TRP A 676 54.58 -20.60 19.82
N ALA A 677 55.56 -20.57 18.91
CA ALA A 677 55.34 -20.80 17.48
C ALA A 677 54.76 -22.21 17.21
N ARG A 678 55.21 -23.23 17.94
CA ARG A 678 54.68 -24.60 17.83
C ARG A 678 53.19 -24.63 18.11
N LYS A 679 52.73 -24.05 19.22
CA LYS A 679 51.30 -24.01 19.58
C LYS A 679 50.47 -23.30 18.52
N ASP A 680 50.97 -22.18 17.99
CA ASP A 680 50.31 -21.42 16.95
C ASP A 680 50.22 -22.18 15.61
N SER A 681 51.33 -22.80 15.20
CA SER A 681 51.40 -23.62 13.99
C SER A 681 50.49 -24.84 14.06
N LEU A 682 50.42 -25.51 15.21
CA LEU A 682 49.53 -26.65 15.46
C LEU A 682 48.07 -26.23 15.35
N ALA A 683 47.69 -25.08 15.91
CA ALA A 683 46.32 -24.58 15.81
C ALA A 683 45.91 -24.39 14.34
N VAL A 684 46.73 -23.72 13.53
CA VAL A 684 46.43 -23.52 12.10
C VAL A 684 46.48 -24.83 11.32
N PHE A 685 47.46 -25.70 11.58
CA PHE A 685 47.59 -26.98 10.91
C PHE A 685 46.37 -27.87 11.16
N SER A 686 45.91 -27.98 12.41
CA SER A 686 44.71 -28.72 12.78
C SER A 686 43.44 -28.11 12.19
N LEU A 687 43.35 -26.78 12.04
CA LEU A 687 42.23 -26.12 11.35
C LEU A 687 42.19 -26.44 9.86
N LYS A 688 43.35 -26.47 9.19
CA LYS A 688 43.46 -26.89 7.78
C LYS A 688 43.04 -28.35 7.60
N LEU A 689 43.43 -29.23 8.53
CA LEU A 689 42.98 -30.62 8.53
C LEU A 689 41.45 -30.74 8.76
N LEU A 690 40.90 -29.98 9.70
CA LEU A 690 39.46 -29.92 9.97
C LEU A 690 38.66 -29.48 8.74
N TYR A 691 39.16 -28.51 7.96
CA TYR A 691 38.52 -28.07 6.72
C TYR A 691 38.26 -29.25 5.77
N HIS A 692 39.26 -30.12 5.57
CA HIS A 692 39.11 -31.31 4.72
C HIS A 692 38.15 -32.34 5.32
N ILE A 693 38.19 -32.55 6.63
CA ILE A 693 37.29 -33.49 7.32
C ILE A 693 35.82 -33.03 7.20
N ASN A 694 35.57 -31.72 7.28
CA ASN A 694 34.24 -31.11 7.13
C ASN A 694 33.68 -31.19 5.71
N GLN A 695 34.46 -31.58 4.69
CA GLN A 695 33.97 -31.70 3.31
C GLN A 695 33.12 -32.96 3.09
N PHE A 696 33.14 -33.92 4.01
CA PHE A 696 32.48 -35.21 3.79
C PHE A 696 30.98 -35.13 3.41
N PRO A 697 30.14 -34.29 4.02
CA PRO A 697 28.74 -34.16 3.60
C PRO A 697 28.60 -33.62 2.16
N LEU A 698 29.43 -32.65 1.79
CA LEU A 698 29.48 -32.10 0.43
C LEU A 698 29.96 -33.16 -0.58
N TYR A 699 30.92 -34.00 -0.17
CA TYR A 699 31.36 -35.14 -0.97
C TYR A 699 30.24 -36.16 -1.20
N LEU A 700 29.48 -36.52 -0.16
CA LEU A 700 28.33 -37.44 -0.31
C LEU A 700 27.29 -36.87 -1.27
N ALA A 701 26.94 -35.59 -1.14
CA ALA A 701 26.01 -34.90 -2.04
C ALA A 701 26.52 -34.88 -3.49
N THR A 702 27.80 -34.56 -3.70
CA THR A 702 28.42 -34.54 -5.03
C THR A 702 28.42 -35.93 -5.66
N ARG A 703 28.82 -36.95 -4.88
CA ARG A 703 28.81 -38.35 -5.31
C ARG A 703 27.41 -38.83 -5.66
N ALA A 704 26.41 -38.48 -4.84
CA ALA A 704 25.02 -38.82 -5.09
C ALA A 704 24.52 -38.20 -6.42
N ASN A 705 24.87 -36.95 -6.69
CA ASN A 705 24.56 -36.28 -7.97
C ASN A 705 25.23 -36.97 -9.16
N THR A 706 26.51 -37.32 -9.05
CA THR A 706 27.22 -38.04 -10.12
C THR A 706 26.59 -39.40 -10.38
N LEU A 707 26.22 -40.15 -9.34
CA LEU A 707 25.54 -41.45 -9.48
C LEU A 707 24.16 -41.30 -10.15
N ALA A 708 23.40 -40.28 -9.77
CA ALA A 708 22.12 -39.99 -10.39
C ALA A 708 22.26 -39.62 -11.88
N GLN A 709 23.27 -38.82 -12.24
CA GLN A 709 23.58 -38.48 -13.64
C GLN A 709 23.98 -39.71 -14.47
N ASN A 710 24.65 -40.67 -13.84
CA ASN A 710 25.05 -41.94 -14.47
C ASN A 710 23.90 -42.98 -14.52
N GLY A 711 22.70 -42.64 -14.04
CA GLY A 711 21.52 -43.51 -14.06
C GLY A 711 21.42 -44.51 -12.91
N ASP A 712 22.35 -44.50 -11.94
CA ASP A 712 22.27 -45.37 -10.75
C ASP A 712 21.49 -44.68 -9.61
N LEU A 713 20.17 -44.68 -9.75
CA LEU A 713 19.25 -44.07 -8.78
C LEU A 713 19.28 -44.77 -7.41
N ASN A 714 19.55 -46.07 -7.37
CA ASN A 714 19.67 -46.83 -6.14
C ASN A 714 20.85 -46.31 -5.30
N ALA A 715 22.05 -46.31 -5.87
CA ALA A 715 23.24 -45.85 -5.17
C ALA A 715 23.16 -44.35 -4.85
N ALA A 716 22.59 -43.54 -5.74
CA ALA A 716 22.37 -42.12 -5.49
C ALA A 716 21.48 -41.88 -4.27
N THR A 717 20.37 -42.60 -4.16
CA THR A 717 19.42 -42.46 -3.03
C THR A 717 20.08 -42.88 -1.71
N GLU A 718 20.89 -43.94 -1.70
CA GLU A 718 21.64 -44.32 -0.49
C GLU A 718 22.62 -43.22 -0.05
N GLN A 719 23.38 -42.63 -0.98
CA GLN A 719 24.30 -41.54 -0.65
C GLN A 719 23.56 -40.29 -0.14
N TRP A 720 22.42 -39.94 -0.74
CA TRP A 720 21.57 -38.85 -0.24
C TRP A 720 21.01 -39.13 1.15
N ALA A 721 20.63 -40.37 1.45
CA ALA A 721 20.13 -40.77 2.76
C ALA A 721 21.20 -40.67 3.84
N LEU A 722 22.42 -41.16 3.55
CA LEU A 722 23.59 -41.00 4.41
C LEU A 722 23.89 -39.51 4.66
N CYS A 723 23.85 -38.69 3.60
CA CYS A 723 24.04 -37.24 3.70
C CYS A 723 22.97 -36.59 4.59
N ASN A 724 21.71 -36.98 4.47
CA ASN A 724 20.61 -36.44 5.30
C ASN A 724 20.83 -36.75 6.78
N VAL A 725 21.12 -38.00 7.14
CA VAL A 725 21.38 -38.39 8.55
C VAL A 725 22.53 -37.58 9.13
N LEU A 726 23.58 -37.34 8.35
CA LEU A 726 24.72 -36.54 8.76
C LEU A 726 24.32 -35.06 8.97
N CYS A 727 23.67 -34.44 7.99
CA CYS A 727 23.21 -33.05 8.05
C CYS A 727 22.21 -32.77 9.19
N GLU A 728 21.34 -33.71 9.55
CA GLU A 728 20.42 -33.59 10.68
C GLU A 728 21.15 -33.40 12.01
N ASN A 729 22.27 -34.10 12.20
CA ASN A 729 23.03 -34.09 13.44
C ASN A 729 24.07 -32.95 13.51
N LEU A 730 24.44 -32.34 12.38
CA LEU A 730 25.39 -31.24 12.37
C LEU A 730 24.75 -29.93 12.79
N ASN A 731 25.42 -29.21 13.69
CA ASN A 731 25.08 -27.84 14.05
C ASN A 731 26.01 -26.85 13.34
N PHE A 732 25.43 -26.03 12.47
CA PHE A 732 26.15 -25.01 11.71
C PHE A 732 26.02 -23.60 12.30
N GLU A 733 25.36 -23.45 13.45
CA GLU A 733 25.23 -22.17 14.15
C GLU A 733 26.56 -21.75 14.79
N GLY A 734 26.85 -20.44 14.78
CA GLY A 734 28.07 -19.86 15.36
C GLY A 734 29.23 -19.70 14.36
N ASP A 735 30.03 -18.64 14.57
CA ASP A 735 31.23 -18.35 13.78
C ASP A 735 32.36 -19.34 14.17
N PRO A 736 33.12 -19.93 13.21
CA PRO A 736 34.24 -20.81 13.53
C PRO A 736 35.21 -20.23 14.57
N ALA A 737 35.49 -18.92 14.54
CA ALA A 737 36.37 -18.29 15.50
C ALA A 737 35.82 -18.36 16.94
N THR A 738 34.50 -18.19 17.10
CA THR A 738 33.83 -18.26 18.42
C THR A 738 33.82 -19.68 19.00
N LEU A 739 33.74 -20.71 18.15
CA LEU A 739 33.74 -22.12 18.57
C LEU A 739 35.10 -22.59 19.09
N LEU A 740 36.18 -21.92 18.68
CA LEU A 740 37.54 -22.25 19.10
C LEU A 740 37.86 -21.82 20.53
N LYS A 741 37.02 -20.96 21.15
CA LYS A 741 37.18 -20.46 22.53
C LYS A 741 38.60 -19.95 22.86
N ALA A 742 39.31 -19.40 21.87
CA ALA A 742 40.66 -18.89 22.06
C ALA A 742 40.61 -17.42 22.51
N ASP A 743 41.25 -17.09 23.63
CA ASP A 743 41.34 -15.71 24.16
C ASP A 743 42.11 -14.77 23.22
N THR A 744 43.01 -15.33 22.38
CA THR A 744 43.74 -14.60 21.35
C THR A 744 43.82 -15.44 20.07
N PRO A 745 43.58 -14.83 18.89
CA PRO A 745 43.71 -15.53 17.61
C PRO A 745 45.18 -15.87 17.32
N PRO A 746 45.45 -16.98 16.61
CA PRO A 746 46.79 -17.30 16.12
C PRO A 746 47.43 -16.18 15.31
N VAL A 747 48.75 -16.01 15.44
CA VAL A 747 49.53 -14.96 14.76
C VAL A 747 49.97 -15.38 13.35
N ALA A 748 49.95 -16.68 13.04
CA ALA A 748 50.25 -17.23 11.72
C ALA A 748 49.50 -16.50 10.59
N THR A 749 50.21 -16.17 9.51
CA THR A 749 49.64 -15.37 8.42
C THR A 749 48.52 -16.11 7.68
N SER A 750 48.58 -17.44 7.60
CA SER A 750 47.54 -18.27 6.99
C SER A 750 46.29 -18.50 7.86
N TYR A 751 46.24 -18.02 9.11
CA TYR A 751 45.09 -18.20 10.00
C TYR A 751 43.81 -17.58 9.41
N GLU A 752 43.85 -16.31 9.02
CA GLU A 752 42.69 -15.59 8.47
C GLU A 752 42.15 -16.27 7.20
N THR A 753 43.04 -16.70 6.29
CA THR A 753 42.63 -17.42 5.10
C THR A 753 41.95 -18.75 5.42
N THR A 754 42.44 -19.46 6.44
CA THR A 754 41.91 -20.77 6.87
C THR A 754 40.53 -20.61 7.52
N ILE A 755 40.36 -19.62 8.41
CA ILE A 755 39.08 -19.34 9.04
C ILE A 755 38.03 -18.88 8.02
N ASN A 756 38.41 -18.04 7.06
CA ASN A 756 37.48 -17.60 6.01
C ASN A 756 37.06 -18.76 5.09
N ALA A 757 37.95 -19.71 4.80
CA ALA A 757 37.59 -20.94 4.07
C ALA A 757 36.59 -21.80 4.86
N LEU A 758 36.79 -21.96 6.18
CA LEU A 758 35.85 -22.66 7.06
C LEU A 758 34.50 -21.95 7.16
N ARG A 759 34.47 -20.61 7.21
CA ARG A 759 33.23 -19.82 7.19
C ARG A 759 32.43 -20.09 5.91
N LYS A 760 33.08 -19.99 4.75
CA LYS A 760 32.45 -20.27 3.44
C LYS A 760 31.90 -21.70 3.39
N GLN A 761 32.68 -22.69 3.82
CA GLN A 761 32.26 -24.08 3.87
C GLN A 761 31.03 -24.29 4.77
N ARG A 762 30.94 -23.61 5.92
CA ARG A 762 29.75 -23.68 6.79
C ARG A 762 28.52 -23.11 6.11
N THR A 763 28.65 -22.06 5.30
CA THR A 763 27.53 -21.53 4.50
C THR A 763 27.04 -22.57 3.48
N GLU A 764 27.97 -23.21 2.76
CA GLU A 764 27.64 -24.28 1.79
C GLU A 764 26.95 -25.47 2.49
N LEU A 765 27.46 -25.89 3.65
CA LEU A 765 26.87 -26.96 4.46
C LEU A 765 25.48 -26.59 5.03
N ALA A 766 25.27 -25.34 5.41
CA ALA A 766 23.98 -24.85 5.88
C ALA A 766 22.93 -24.83 4.75
N GLU A 767 23.33 -24.46 3.54
CA GLU A 767 22.47 -24.54 2.35
C GLU A 767 22.15 -26.01 2.01
N LEU A 768 23.16 -26.88 2.04
CA LEU A 768 22.97 -28.32 1.86
C LEU A 768 21.95 -28.87 2.87
N LYS A 769 22.07 -28.52 4.16
CA LYS A 769 21.13 -28.96 5.20
C LYS A 769 19.68 -28.54 4.94
N ARG A 770 19.45 -27.37 4.32
CA ARG A 770 18.10 -26.90 3.96
C ARG A 770 17.47 -27.72 2.82
N ASN A 771 18.29 -28.19 1.88
CA ASN A 771 17.81 -28.76 0.62
C ASN A 771 17.91 -30.30 0.56
N VAL A 772 18.75 -30.92 1.39
CA VAL A 772 19.08 -32.35 1.34
C VAL A 772 17.84 -33.24 1.49
N LEU A 773 16.92 -32.92 2.40
CA LEU A 773 15.72 -33.70 2.62
C LEU A 773 14.80 -33.70 1.38
N ASN A 774 14.52 -32.53 0.81
CA ASN A 774 13.69 -32.43 -0.39
C ASN A 774 14.31 -33.19 -1.57
N THR A 775 15.63 -33.12 -1.72
CA THR A 775 16.36 -33.83 -2.77
C THR A 775 16.29 -35.34 -2.57
N LEU A 776 16.48 -35.81 -1.33
CA LEU A 776 16.35 -37.21 -0.95
C LEU A 776 14.95 -37.75 -1.25
N LEU A 777 13.91 -37.03 -0.82
CA LEU A 777 12.52 -37.47 -1.01
C LEU A 777 12.15 -37.53 -2.49
N ALA A 778 12.58 -36.55 -3.29
CA ALA A 778 12.38 -36.57 -4.74
C ALA A 778 13.04 -37.78 -5.41
N LYS A 779 14.29 -38.08 -5.05
CA LYS A 779 15.03 -39.23 -5.60
C LYS A 779 14.49 -40.57 -5.14
N THR A 780 13.99 -40.64 -3.92
CA THR A 780 13.34 -41.83 -3.37
C THR A 780 12.03 -42.14 -4.12
N ASP A 781 11.22 -41.12 -4.41
CA ASP A 781 9.98 -41.26 -5.19
C ASP A 781 10.27 -41.69 -6.64
N GLU A 782 11.28 -41.08 -7.28
CA GLU A 782 11.73 -41.46 -8.62
C GLU A 782 12.19 -42.94 -8.68
N LEU A 783 12.96 -43.38 -7.67
CA LEU A 783 13.41 -44.75 -7.55
C LEU A 783 12.24 -45.73 -7.35
N LEU A 784 11.31 -45.41 -6.45
CA LEU A 784 10.10 -46.21 -6.20
C LEU A 784 9.31 -46.45 -7.49
N LYS A 785 9.11 -45.41 -8.31
CA LYS A 785 8.45 -45.54 -9.62
C LYS A 785 9.21 -46.46 -10.56
N SER A 786 10.52 -46.25 -10.69
CA SER A 786 11.36 -47.06 -11.59
C SER A 786 11.37 -48.55 -11.24
N SER A 787 11.34 -48.89 -9.94
CA SER A 787 11.26 -50.29 -9.51
C SER A 787 9.93 -50.95 -9.87
N GLN A 788 8.85 -50.19 -9.93
CA GLN A 788 7.52 -50.71 -10.26
C GLN A 788 7.29 -50.85 -11.76
N ASP A 789 7.81 -49.93 -12.55
CA ASP A 789 7.82 -50.03 -14.02
C ASP A 789 8.62 -51.25 -14.50
N ALA A 790 9.59 -51.71 -13.70
CA ALA A 790 10.31 -52.95 -13.94
C ALA A 790 9.46 -54.18 -13.56
N GLU A 791 8.82 -54.18 -12.37
CA GLU A 791 7.94 -55.27 -11.91
C GLU A 791 6.66 -55.46 -12.75
N THR A 792 6.21 -54.43 -13.48
CA THR A 792 5.04 -54.52 -14.38
C THR A 792 5.38 -54.92 -15.82
N LYS A 793 6.66 -54.98 -16.18
CA LYS A 793 7.15 -55.42 -17.51
C LYS A 793 7.68 -56.87 -17.52
N GLU A 794 7.92 -57.45 -16.35
CA GLU A 794 8.12 -58.88 -16.14
C GLU A 794 6.77 -59.59 -15.98
#